data_AF-A0A7Y6TYV0-F1
#
_entry.id   AF-A0A7Y6TYV0-F1
#
_cell.length_a   1.000
_cell.length_b   1.000
_cell.length_c   1.000
_cell.angle_alpha   90.00
_cell.angle_beta   90.00
_cell.angle_gamma   90.00
#
_symmetry.space_group_name_H-M   'P 1'
#
loop_
_entity.id
_entity.type
_entity.pdbx_description
1 polymer ?
#
loop_
_entity_poly.entity_id
_entity_poly.type
_entity_poly.pdbx_seq_one_letter_code
_entity_poly.pdbx_strand_id
1 'polypeptide(L)'
;MSAGAGELGRHHFAFLRALVDGIDLEHAWKRYLAFSGGPIDRRHFASRLRQLVDVIDHAGPQRGKASEAGQVVSALRALPDFVPARAGSGAGKAGRLSAAEGEVAASSPRAPSPTLEDWRSRYCGRTGIDEDFYTEAEWLELYVEEFGEPVGESSSGAGKAGHFAAAPSPALSATTHARRAEAVGAEPASRLTLAQRKAVLEALATLENVLAREPSLEDETGFWLGAGMPRDLAKVGVKSLGDLINFINIYGFRWHRRVARMGVVRARRLLGWLAPLAEARGRPLKEAARRPETDLALLRKREMGGTQGVERFALVPIFDGTLPDALSGRVGAFRSQEENVWGAATDVQAISQWLSRYRGQTLRDYTRVAERFYLWCTHVQRKALSSLQEPDLQAYQAFLAAPPADWVQERMVRREDPSWRPFRGPLGRNSQRHEFTVLGSMFSTMLEKGYLRANAMANLGRTLGLLKPSIDVRRSFSDRHWAFAKQVLHEKPDTPERRRLELLLELGSTTGLRLSELATTRMKGFRQEQVDGESAWLLEVVGKGGKLRTVVVLDHVKALIEQHHRDMDAAGLGFDPSVSKVQIPGSLATSAAGERTLRRGDDRAVSASTPSAGSLADALEREALRAWRPLVGILRRPPPRRTLDHLGVAFVDRAASSQADRFGALERSAIYKLLRRFFRDAAVAAASRSDAPEASEFLGASTHWLRHTFANTAVKQMQPQVLQSLLGHSDLRVTSVYVKADATDIVRGIRAMQRAGTDCGIGEPVARRAKTPPR
;
A
#
# COMPACT_ATOMS: atom_id res chain seq x y z
N MET A 1 -7.82 -38.76 29.64
CA MET A 1 -7.09 -39.63 28.71
C MET A 1 -7.61 -39.38 27.30
N SER A 2 -6.78 -38.78 26.44
CA SER A 2 -6.88 -38.85 24.98
C SER A 2 -5.52 -38.35 24.45
N ALA A 3 -4.46 -39.08 24.83
CA ALA A 3 -3.15 -38.90 24.22
C ALA A 3 -3.25 -39.53 22.84
N GLY A 4 -3.11 -38.72 21.79
CA GLY A 4 -3.22 -39.17 20.41
C GLY A 4 -2.33 -40.38 20.16
N ALA A 5 -2.95 -41.55 20.05
CA ALA A 5 -2.37 -42.74 19.45
C ALA A 5 -2.23 -42.46 17.94
N GLY A 6 -1.25 -41.62 17.60
CA GLY A 6 -0.97 -41.22 16.22
C GLY A 6 -0.18 -42.31 15.53
N GLU A 7 -0.75 -42.89 14.48
CA GLU A 7 -0.09 -43.89 13.66
C GLU A 7 1.20 -43.32 13.03
N LEU A 8 2.12 -44.21 12.69
CA LEU A 8 3.41 -43.80 12.14
C LEU A 8 3.24 -43.40 10.66
N GLY A 9 3.74 -42.23 10.26
CA GLY A 9 3.96 -41.94 8.85
C GLY A 9 5.34 -42.38 8.35
N ARG A 10 5.51 -42.50 7.03
CA ARG A 10 6.82 -42.80 6.40
C ARG A 10 7.94 -41.83 6.79
N HIS A 11 7.61 -40.57 7.07
CA HIS A 11 8.57 -39.56 7.55
C HIS A 11 9.14 -39.88 8.94
N HIS A 12 8.40 -40.58 9.81
CA HIS A 12 8.91 -41.08 11.08
C HIS A 12 9.92 -42.21 10.84
N PHE A 13 9.65 -43.15 9.93
CA PHE A 13 10.59 -44.21 9.57
C PHE A 13 11.86 -43.67 8.91
N ALA A 14 11.75 -42.67 8.04
CA ALA A 14 12.91 -41.97 7.46
C ALA A 14 13.76 -41.26 8.52
N PHE A 15 13.12 -40.66 9.54
CA PHE A 15 13.82 -40.09 10.69
C PHE A 15 14.58 -41.15 11.49
N LEU A 16 13.95 -42.29 11.82
CA LEU A 16 14.59 -43.37 12.56
C LEU A 16 15.74 -44.02 11.78
N ARG A 17 15.55 -44.20 10.46
CA ARG A 17 16.59 -44.69 9.55
C ARG A 17 17.83 -43.80 9.58
N ALA A 18 17.64 -42.49 9.50
CA ALA A 18 18.72 -41.51 9.57
C ALA A 18 19.54 -41.61 10.87
N LEU A 19 18.88 -41.84 12.00
CA LEU A 19 19.56 -42.02 13.29
C LEU A 19 20.37 -43.32 13.33
N VAL A 20 19.81 -44.42 12.82
CA VAL A 20 20.53 -45.71 12.67
C VAL A 20 21.72 -45.56 11.70
N ASP A 21 21.60 -44.67 10.72
CA ASP A 21 22.67 -44.35 9.78
C ASP A 21 23.76 -43.42 10.35
N GLY A 22 23.64 -43.01 11.62
CA GLY A 22 24.63 -42.18 12.32
C GLY A 22 24.45 -40.67 12.09
N ILE A 23 23.32 -40.23 11.52
CA ILE A 23 23.02 -38.80 11.39
C ILE A 23 22.63 -38.26 12.78
N ASP A 24 23.28 -37.16 13.19
CA ASP A 24 22.98 -36.48 14.46
C ASP A 24 21.48 -36.13 14.60
N LEU A 25 20.96 -36.25 15.82
CA LEU A 25 19.54 -36.10 16.14
C LEU A 25 18.93 -34.78 15.67
N GLU A 26 19.64 -33.67 15.82
CA GLU A 26 19.16 -32.36 15.38
C GLU A 26 19.11 -32.27 13.85
N HIS A 27 20.09 -32.85 13.16
CA HIS A 27 20.13 -32.90 11.70
C HIS A 27 19.03 -33.80 11.14
N ALA A 28 18.83 -34.98 11.71
CA ALA A 28 17.73 -35.88 11.35
C ALA A 28 16.37 -35.20 11.59
N TRP A 29 16.19 -34.50 12.71
CA TRP A 29 14.97 -33.75 13.01
C TRP A 29 14.68 -32.65 11.98
N LYS A 30 15.67 -31.79 11.72
CA LYS A 30 15.55 -30.69 10.75
C LYS A 30 15.13 -31.17 9.37
N ARG A 31 15.58 -32.37 8.98
CA ARG A 31 15.32 -32.96 7.67
C ARG A 31 13.95 -33.61 7.56
N TYR A 32 13.53 -34.38 8.58
CA TYR A 32 12.37 -35.27 8.45
C TYR A 32 11.15 -34.85 9.27
N LEU A 33 11.33 -34.18 10.42
CA LEU A 33 10.23 -33.91 11.36
C LEU A 33 9.96 -32.43 11.61
N ALA A 34 10.84 -31.52 11.21
CA ALA A 34 10.73 -30.09 11.51
C ALA A 34 9.51 -29.38 10.90
N PHE A 35 8.79 -30.01 9.96
CA PHE A 35 7.52 -29.49 9.43
C PHE A 35 6.39 -29.58 10.47
N SER A 36 6.44 -30.56 11.37
CA SER A 36 5.41 -30.80 12.38
C SER A 36 5.33 -29.66 13.41
N GLY A 37 6.40 -28.91 13.62
CA GLY A 37 6.46 -27.81 14.59
C GLY A 37 7.07 -28.21 15.94
N GLY A 38 6.81 -27.43 16.99
CA GLY A 38 7.37 -27.63 18.33
C GLY A 38 8.64 -26.79 18.64
N PRO A 39 9.15 -26.87 19.88
CA PRO A 39 10.43 -26.27 20.29
C PRO A 39 11.61 -26.81 19.46
N ILE A 40 12.62 -25.97 19.22
CA ILE A 40 13.83 -26.32 18.44
C ILE A 40 14.97 -26.59 19.43
N ASP A 41 14.80 -27.58 20.29
CA ASP A 41 15.80 -27.97 21.28
C ASP A 41 15.96 -29.50 21.32
N ARG A 42 17.17 -29.95 21.67
CA ARG A 42 17.55 -31.36 21.66
C ARG A 42 16.70 -32.22 22.60
N ARG A 43 16.18 -31.64 23.71
CA ARG A 43 15.32 -32.37 24.67
C ARG A 43 13.98 -32.70 24.04
N HIS A 44 13.40 -31.78 23.28
CA HIS A 44 12.18 -32.04 22.52
C HIS A 44 12.37 -33.17 21.49
N PHE A 45 13.47 -33.15 20.75
CA PHE A 45 13.76 -34.19 19.74
C PHE A 45 13.92 -35.56 20.38
N ALA A 46 14.66 -35.65 21.48
CA ALA A 46 14.86 -36.89 22.24
C ALA A 46 13.55 -37.40 22.87
N SER A 47 12.70 -36.49 23.37
CA SER A 47 11.36 -36.85 23.83
C SER A 47 10.50 -37.45 22.71
N ARG A 48 10.57 -36.88 21.50
CA ARG A 48 9.81 -37.39 20.36
C ARG A 48 10.36 -38.72 19.84
N LEU A 49 11.68 -38.90 19.82
CA LEU A 49 12.32 -40.19 19.53
C LEU A 49 11.78 -41.30 20.44
N ARG A 50 11.73 -41.05 21.76
CA ARG A 50 11.19 -42.01 22.74
C ARG A 50 9.73 -42.38 22.46
N GLN A 51 8.89 -41.38 22.19
CA GLN A 51 7.49 -41.63 21.80
C GLN A 51 7.36 -42.51 20.56
N LEU A 52 8.20 -42.29 19.53
CA LEU A 52 8.16 -43.11 18.31
C LEU A 52 8.61 -44.55 18.57
N VAL A 53 9.64 -44.74 19.41
CA VAL A 53 10.10 -46.07 19.83
C VAL A 53 9.02 -46.80 20.61
N ASP A 54 8.36 -46.13 21.55
CA ASP A 54 7.25 -46.73 22.32
C ASP A 54 6.09 -47.14 21.40
N VAL A 55 5.74 -46.32 20.40
CA VAL A 55 4.70 -46.66 19.43
C VAL A 55 5.08 -47.90 18.61
N ILE A 56 6.34 -48.01 18.15
CA ILE A 56 6.82 -49.21 17.42
C ILE A 56 6.80 -50.46 18.31
N ASP A 57 7.23 -50.32 19.57
CA ASP A 57 7.29 -51.41 20.54
C ASP A 57 5.89 -52.01 20.81
N HIS A 58 4.87 -51.15 20.88
CA HIS A 58 3.48 -51.58 21.10
C HIS A 58 2.79 -52.05 19.81
N ALA A 59 2.96 -51.34 18.70
CA ALA A 59 2.21 -51.59 17.46
C ALA A 59 2.79 -52.74 16.63
N GLY A 60 4.10 -52.97 16.68
CA GLY A 60 4.78 -54.03 15.92
C GLY A 60 4.25 -55.43 16.24
N PRO A 61 4.20 -55.85 17.52
CA PRO A 61 3.64 -57.15 17.92
C PRO A 61 2.17 -57.32 17.53
N GLN A 62 1.35 -56.26 17.68
CA GLN A 62 -0.08 -56.29 17.32
C GLN A 62 -0.33 -56.51 15.83
N ARG A 63 0.68 -56.27 14.99
CA ARG A 63 0.63 -56.49 13.54
C ARG A 63 1.47 -57.69 13.09
N GLY A 64 1.84 -58.59 14.00
CA GLY A 64 2.58 -59.82 13.70
C GLY A 64 4.08 -59.62 13.40
N LYS A 65 4.65 -58.47 13.80
CA LYS A 65 6.04 -58.07 13.55
C LYS A 65 6.86 -57.90 14.83
N ALA A 66 6.68 -58.82 15.78
CA ALA A 66 7.32 -58.74 17.10
C ALA A 66 8.85 -58.86 17.05
N SER A 67 9.38 -59.71 16.17
CA SER A 67 10.83 -59.90 16.00
C SER A 67 11.50 -58.65 15.45
N GLU A 68 10.94 -58.10 14.36
CA GLU A 68 11.43 -56.89 13.71
C GLU A 68 11.31 -55.67 14.62
N ALA A 69 10.20 -55.53 15.36
CA ALA A 69 10.00 -54.47 16.35
C ALA A 69 11.04 -54.55 17.48
N GLY A 70 11.26 -55.73 18.06
CA GLY A 70 12.26 -55.92 19.12
C GLY A 70 13.68 -55.57 18.66
N GLN A 71 14.04 -55.95 17.43
CA GLN A 71 15.33 -55.62 16.84
C GLN A 71 15.53 -54.10 16.66
N VAL A 72 14.53 -53.40 16.14
CA VAL A 72 14.57 -51.96 15.92
C VAL A 72 14.56 -51.18 17.25
N VAL A 73 13.69 -51.56 18.18
CA VAL A 73 13.57 -50.92 19.49
C VAL A 73 14.88 -51.07 20.27
N SER A 74 15.49 -52.25 20.26
CA SER A 74 16.80 -52.47 20.90
C SER A 74 17.88 -51.55 20.35
N ALA A 75 18.00 -51.46 19.02
CA ALA A 75 18.97 -50.59 18.36
C ALA A 75 18.75 -49.10 18.65
N LEU A 76 17.49 -48.63 18.64
CA LEU A 76 17.16 -47.23 18.91
C LEU A 76 17.32 -46.86 20.39
N ARG A 77 17.05 -47.79 21.32
CA ARG A 77 17.28 -47.60 22.77
C ARG A 77 18.76 -47.49 23.12
N ALA A 78 19.64 -48.06 22.29
CA ALA A 78 21.08 -47.99 22.45
C ALA A 78 21.71 -46.67 21.95
N LEU A 79 20.93 -45.77 21.33
CA LEU A 79 21.42 -44.47 20.88
C LEU A 79 21.74 -43.55 22.07
N PRO A 80 22.80 -42.71 21.99
CA PRO A 80 23.20 -41.81 23.07
C PRO A 80 22.08 -40.87 23.52
N ASP A 81 21.27 -40.39 22.57
CA ASP A 81 20.17 -39.45 22.83
C ASP A 81 18.93 -40.11 23.47
N PHE A 82 18.91 -41.44 23.65
CA PHE A 82 17.83 -42.15 24.31
C PHE A 82 17.98 -42.16 25.84
N VAL A 83 19.22 -42.08 26.34
CA VAL A 83 19.54 -42.05 27.77
C VAL A 83 19.49 -40.59 28.27
N PRO A 84 18.67 -40.24 29.28
CA PRO A 84 18.70 -38.90 29.84
C PRO A 84 20.07 -38.63 30.47
N ALA A 85 20.72 -37.54 30.06
CA ALA A 85 21.85 -37.00 30.83
C ALA A 85 21.37 -36.75 32.27
N ARG A 86 22.05 -37.35 33.26
CA ARG A 86 21.80 -37.09 34.68
C ARG A 86 21.76 -35.58 34.90
N ALA A 87 20.64 -35.10 35.43
CA ALA A 87 20.39 -33.69 35.65
C ALA A 87 21.40 -33.13 36.68
N GLY A 88 22.27 -32.21 36.23
CA GLY A 88 22.92 -31.24 37.10
C GLY A 88 21.90 -30.16 37.46
N SER A 89 21.71 -29.95 38.75
CA SER A 89 20.91 -28.90 39.38
C SER A 89 21.21 -27.50 38.79
N GLY A 90 20.17 -26.71 38.53
CA GLY A 90 20.29 -25.32 38.09
C GLY A 90 18.93 -24.69 37.81
N ALA A 91 18.30 -24.17 38.85
CA ALA A 91 16.98 -23.54 38.85
C ALA A 91 16.92 -22.23 38.05
N GLY A 92 15.72 -21.90 37.54
CA GLY A 92 15.40 -20.57 37.01
C GLY A 92 13.94 -20.46 36.56
N LYS A 93 13.07 -20.05 37.49
CA LYS A 93 11.63 -19.78 37.30
C LYS A 93 11.38 -18.62 36.32
N ALA A 94 10.38 -18.79 35.46
CA ALA A 94 9.46 -17.74 34.99
C ALA A 94 8.23 -18.49 34.42
N GLY A 95 6.97 -18.25 34.77
CA GLY A 95 6.28 -17.11 35.37
C GLY A 95 4.88 -17.16 34.73
N ARG A 96 3.86 -17.54 35.50
CA ARG A 96 2.45 -17.62 35.04
C ARG A 96 1.98 -16.24 34.56
N LEU A 97 1.22 -16.21 33.47
CA LEU A 97 0.25 -15.15 33.23
C LEU A 97 -1.15 -15.78 33.11
N SER A 98 -2.04 -15.25 33.95
CA SER A 98 -3.44 -15.63 34.15
C SER A 98 -4.27 -15.37 32.90
N ALA A 99 -5.22 -16.27 32.64
CA ALA A 99 -6.31 -16.07 31.71
C ALA A 99 -7.33 -15.09 32.34
N ALA A 100 -7.78 -14.11 31.55
CA ALA A 100 -9.02 -13.40 31.79
C ALA A 100 -9.95 -13.74 30.62
N GLU A 101 -11.07 -14.37 30.96
CA GLU A 101 -12.15 -14.73 30.06
C GLU A 101 -12.91 -13.46 29.66
N GLY A 102 -13.15 -13.30 28.36
CA GLY A 102 -14.00 -12.26 27.80
C GLY A 102 -14.82 -12.88 26.69
N GLU A 103 -16.10 -13.11 26.97
CA GLU A 103 -17.12 -13.49 26.01
C GLU A 103 -17.18 -12.45 24.88
N VAL A 104 -17.16 -12.92 23.63
CA VAL A 104 -17.46 -12.08 22.47
C VAL A 104 -18.60 -12.72 21.68
N ALA A 105 -19.70 -11.98 21.70
CA ALA A 105 -20.94 -12.25 20.99
C ALA A 105 -20.74 -12.44 19.47
N ALA A 106 -21.59 -13.29 18.90
CA ALA A 106 -21.66 -13.58 17.47
C ALA A 106 -21.93 -12.31 16.64
N SER A 107 -21.02 -11.98 15.71
CA SER A 107 -21.24 -10.93 14.70
C SER A 107 -21.80 -11.51 13.41
N SER A 108 -22.93 -10.96 12.96
CA SER A 108 -23.63 -11.31 11.72
C SER A 108 -22.80 -11.08 10.44
N PRO A 109 -23.14 -11.74 9.31
CA PRO A 109 -22.39 -11.65 8.06
C PRO A 109 -22.38 -10.22 7.51
N ARG A 110 -21.18 -9.67 7.29
CA ARG A 110 -20.95 -8.33 6.74
C ARG A 110 -21.11 -8.35 5.22
N ALA A 111 -21.92 -7.44 4.69
CA ALA A 111 -22.11 -7.23 3.25
C ALA A 111 -20.78 -6.95 2.52
N PRO A 112 -20.67 -7.30 1.22
CA PRO A 112 -19.43 -7.15 0.46
C PRO A 112 -18.97 -5.69 0.40
N SER A 113 -17.69 -5.46 0.65
CA SER A 113 -17.05 -4.13 0.57
C SER A 113 -17.09 -3.61 -0.88
N PRO A 114 -17.51 -2.35 -1.14
CA PRO A 114 -17.39 -1.71 -2.45
C PRO A 114 -15.91 -1.65 -2.89
N THR A 115 -15.58 -1.40 -4.16
CA THR A 115 -14.18 -1.26 -4.63
C THR A 115 -13.56 0.08 -4.21
N LEU A 116 -12.24 0.23 -4.27
CA LEU A 116 -11.57 1.52 -3.97
C LEU A 116 -12.10 2.65 -4.84
N GLU A 117 -12.34 2.37 -6.12
CA GLU A 117 -12.74 3.37 -7.10
C GLU A 117 -14.24 3.69 -6.98
N ASP A 118 -15.09 2.70 -6.66
CA ASP A 118 -16.51 2.92 -6.33
C ASP A 118 -16.67 3.65 -5.01
N TRP A 119 -15.92 3.23 -4.01
CA TRP A 119 -15.90 3.91 -2.72
C TRP A 119 -15.33 5.31 -2.89
N ARG A 120 -14.24 5.52 -3.62
CA ARG A 120 -13.68 6.84 -3.97
C ARG A 120 -14.67 7.68 -4.73
N SER A 121 -15.36 7.15 -5.74
CA SER A 121 -16.33 7.90 -6.55
C SER A 121 -17.58 8.23 -5.76
N ARG A 122 -18.11 7.31 -4.96
CA ARG A 122 -19.20 7.55 -3.99
C ARG A 122 -18.76 8.49 -2.88
N TYR A 123 -17.52 8.40 -2.43
CA TYR A 123 -16.92 9.29 -1.44
C TYR A 123 -16.78 10.68 -2.05
N CYS A 124 -16.18 10.84 -3.22
CA CYS A 124 -16.07 12.08 -4.01
C CYS A 124 -17.44 12.67 -4.35
N GLY A 125 -18.43 11.85 -4.70
CA GLY A 125 -19.81 12.28 -5.01
C GLY A 125 -20.61 12.68 -3.78
N ARG A 126 -20.52 11.91 -2.68
CA ARG A 126 -21.17 12.21 -1.39
C ARG A 126 -20.54 13.41 -0.71
N THR A 127 -19.22 13.50 -0.77
CA THR A 127 -18.51 14.55 -0.07
C THR A 127 -18.39 15.78 -0.97
N GLY A 128 -18.18 15.65 -2.31
CA GLY A 128 -17.84 16.71 -3.30
C GLY A 128 -16.33 16.89 -3.69
N ILE A 129 -15.47 15.88 -3.52
CA ILE A 129 -13.98 16.01 -3.43
C ILE A 129 -13.51 15.72 -4.83
N ASP A 130 -12.64 16.57 -5.36
CA ASP A 130 -12.05 16.32 -6.67
C ASP A 130 -11.32 14.98 -6.64
N GLU A 131 -11.37 14.20 -7.72
CA GLU A 131 -10.68 12.91 -7.74
C GLU A 131 -9.16 13.11 -7.63
N ASP A 132 -8.63 14.22 -8.13
CA ASP A 132 -7.21 14.56 -8.10
C ASP A 132 -6.70 15.01 -6.72
N PHE A 133 -7.61 15.05 -5.75
CA PHE A 133 -7.38 15.56 -4.41
C PHE A 133 -6.50 14.65 -3.55
N TYR A 134 -6.62 13.32 -3.73
CA TYR A 134 -5.69 12.35 -3.17
C TYR A 134 -4.95 11.60 -4.28
N THR A 135 -3.72 11.18 -3.99
CA THR A 135 -2.95 10.23 -4.80
C THR A 135 -3.55 8.82 -4.71
N GLU A 136 -3.26 7.93 -5.66
CA GLU A 136 -3.82 6.56 -5.65
C GLU A 136 -3.46 5.79 -4.37
N ALA A 137 -2.27 6.01 -3.80
CA ALA A 137 -1.84 5.43 -2.53
C ALA A 137 -2.68 5.95 -1.34
N GLU A 138 -3.00 7.24 -1.33
CA GLU A 138 -3.86 7.85 -0.32
C GLU A 138 -5.31 7.37 -0.48
N TRP A 139 -5.81 7.25 -1.71
CA TRP A 139 -7.11 6.63 -1.98
C TRP A 139 -7.14 5.19 -1.43
N LEU A 140 -6.14 4.36 -1.78
CA LEU A 140 -5.95 3.02 -1.23
C LEU A 140 -5.99 3.05 0.29
N GLU A 141 -5.22 3.89 0.96
CA GLU A 141 -5.12 3.95 2.42
C GLU A 141 -6.43 4.27 3.13
N LEU A 142 -7.35 4.99 2.50
CA LEU A 142 -8.65 5.31 3.09
C LEU A 142 -9.64 4.20 2.97
N TYR A 143 -9.66 3.61 1.79
CA TYR A 143 -10.42 2.43 1.50
C TYR A 143 -9.98 1.25 2.36
N VAL A 144 -8.70 1.19 2.66
CA VAL A 144 -8.07 0.22 3.55
C VAL A 144 -8.47 0.37 4.98
N GLU A 145 -8.82 1.58 5.33
CA GLU A 145 -9.03 1.91 6.70
C GLU A 145 -10.55 2.03 6.98
N GLU A 146 -11.36 2.10 5.91
CA GLU A 146 -12.80 1.78 5.89
C GLU A 146 -13.11 0.27 5.68
N PHE A 147 -12.27 -0.48 4.93
CA PHE A 147 -12.52 -1.88 4.53
C PHE A 147 -11.35 -2.90 4.71
N GLY A 148 -10.11 -2.49 4.98
CA GLY A 148 -8.91 -3.36 5.19
C GLY A 148 -7.80 -3.30 4.08
N GLU A 149 -6.52 -3.59 4.41
CA GLU A 149 -5.32 -3.44 3.52
C GLU A 149 -5.39 -4.15 2.13
N PRO A 150 -4.93 -3.55 1.00
CA PRO A 150 -4.97 -4.09 -0.35
C PRO A 150 -3.54 -4.50 -0.76
N VAL A 151 -3.40 -5.64 -1.40
CA VAL A 151 -2.06 -6.18 -1.69
C VAL A 151 -1.62 -5.80 -3.11
N GLY A 152 -0.70 -4.84 -3.26
CA GLY A 152 0.04 -4.51 -4.50
C GLY A 152 1.12 -3.45 -4.22
N GLU A 153 2.15 -3.10 -5.00
CA GLU A 153 2.75 -3.47 -6.30
C GLU A 153 3.95 -2.48 -6.49
N SER A 154 5.10 -2.85 -7.08
CA SER A 154 5.96 -1.89 -7.84
C SER A 154 7.16 -2.52 -8.60
N SER A 155 7.08 -2.40 -9.94
CA SER A 155 8.06 -2.07 -11.01
C SER A 155 9.48 -2.68 -11.14
N SER A 156 9.74 -3.09 -12.38
CA SER A 156 10.86 -3.79 -13.05
C SER A 156 12.14 -3.01 -13.39
N GLY A 157 13.26 -3.74 -13.63
CA GLY A 157 14.31 -3.35 -14.59
C GLY A 157 15.73 -3.97 -14.44
N ALA A 158 15.97 -5.13 -15.08
CA ALA A 158 17.23 -5.73 -15.64
C ALA A 158 18.58 -5.64 -14.88
N GLY A 159 19.15 -6.76 -14.35
CA GLY A 159 20.06 -7.74 -15.04
C GLY A 159 21.55 -7.33 -14.92
N LYS A 160 22.58 -8.09 -14.52
CA LYS A 160 23.02 -9.50 -14.38
C LYS A 160 24.14 -9.49 -13.29
N ALA A 161 24.65 -10.52 -12.64
CA ALA A 161 24.45 -11.96 -12.49
C ALA A 161 25.25 -12.38 -11.22
N GLY A 162 24.81 -13.42 -10.50
CA GLY A 162 25.55 -13.89 -9.32
C GLY A 162 25.03 -15.20 -8.70
N HIS A 163 25.26 -16.30 -9.41
CA HIS A 163 25.34 -17.70 -8.96
C HIS A 163 24.14 -18.41 -8.30
N PHE A 164 23.59 -19.34 -9.09
CA PHE A 164 22.56 -20.31 -8.75
C PHE A 164 23.08 -21.45 -7.87
N ALA A 165 22.28 -21.85 -6.88
CA ALA A 165 22.21 -23.24 -6.45
C ALA A 165 21.12 -23.95 -7.27
N ALA A 166 21.45 -25.14 -7.78
CA ALA A 166 20.70 -25.89 -8.79
C ALA A 166 19.27 -26.29 -8.40
N ALA A 167 18.46 -26.53 -9.44
CA ALA A 167 17.08 -26.99 -9.34
C ALA A 167 16.96 -28.39 -8.67
N PRO A 168 15.91 -28.67 -7.88
CA PRO A 168 15.56 -30.04 -7.56
C PRO A 168 14.96 -30.70 -8.81
N SER A 169 15.70 -31.64 -9.39
CA SER A 169 15.17 -32.60 -10.38
C SER A 169 14.43 -33.75 -9.68
N PRO A 170 13.55 -34.46 -10.41
CA PRO A 170 12.51 -35.29 -9.82
C PRO A 170 13.07 -36.55 -9.18
N ALA A 171 12.34 -37.05 -8.20
CA ALA A 171 12.62 -38.30 -7.53
C ALA A 171 12.75 -39.46 -8.53
N LEU A 172 13.95 -40.01 -8.69
CA LEU A 172 14.17 -41.40 -9.10
C LEU A 172 15.44 -41.99 -8.46
N SER A 173 15.22 -43.16 -7.85
CA SER A 173 16.11 -44.29 -7.54
C SER A 173 17.30 -44.18 -6.58
N ALA A 174 17.35 -45.21 -5.72
CA ALA A 174 18.07 -45.35 -4.47
C ALA A 174 19.58 -45.69 -4.58
N THR A 175 20.29 -45.31 -5.64
CA THR A 175 21.67 -45.78 -5.84
C THR A 175 22.60 -44.72 -6.44
N THR A 176 22.69 -43.51 -5.88
CA THR A 176 23.80 -42.59 -6.26
C THR A 176 24.14 -41.50 -5.22
N HIS A 177 24.27 -41.83 -3.93
CA HIS A 177 24.79 -40.86 -2.93
C HIS A 177 25.87 -41.41 -1.97
N ALA A 178 26.59 -42.47 -2.37
CA ALA A 178 27.64 -43.07 -1.54
C ALA A 178 29.01 -42.35 -1.53
N ARG A 179 29.18 -41.15 -2.11
CA ARG A 179 30.47 -40.42 -2.04
C ARG A 179 30.29 -38.92 -1.92
N ARG A 180 30.17 -38.42 -0.69
CA ARG A 180 30.65 -37.10 -0.22
C ARG A 180 30.21 -36.87 1.23
N ALA A 181 30.88 -37.58 2.14
CA ALA A 181 30.91 -37.28 3.56
C ALA A 181 32.18 -37.90 4.16
N GLU A 182 33.33 -37.41 3.71
CA GLU A 182 34.59 -37.56 4.44
C GLU A 182 35.09 -36.15 4.76
N ALA A 183 35.70 -36.02 5.95
CA ALA A 183 36.08 -34.79 6.65
C ALA A 183 34.95 -34.08 7.42
N VAL A 184 34.69 -34.57 8.64
CA VAL A 184 34.84 -33.83 9.93
C VAL A 184 34.71 -34.89 11.04
N GLY A 185 35.75 -35.03 11.85
CA GLY A 185 35.81 -36.03 12.92
C GLY A 185 34.85 -35.71 14.07
N ALA A 186 33.96 -36.65 14.34
CA ALA A 186 33.30 -36.86 15.62
C ALA A 186 33.20 -38.38 15.85
N GLU A 187 33.75 -38.85 16.96
CA GLU A 187 33.75 -40.24 17.43
C GLU A 187 32.34 -40.90 17.30
N PRO A 188 32.22 -42.12 16.74
CA PRO A 188 30.92 -42.74 16.46
C PRO A 188 30.33 -43.35 17.73
N ALA A 189 29.39 -42.64 18.35
CA ALA A 189 28.61 -43.17 19.45
C ALA A 189 27.37 -43.95 18.93
N SER A 190 27.58 -45.14 18.35
CA SER A 190 26.69 -46.32 18.52
C SER A 190 27.36 -47.60 17.97
N ARG A 191 27.39 -48.65 18.80
CA ARG A 191 28.05 -49.95 18.57
C ARG A 191 27.15 -50.91 17.75
N LEU A 192 26.97 -50.66 16.46
CA LEU A 192 26.38 -51.65 15.55
C LEU A 192 27.40 -52.04 14.47
N THR A 193 27.60 -53.34 14.27
CA THR A 193 28.38 -53.82 13.11
C THR A 193 27.63 -53.53 11.80
N LEU A 194 28.34 -53.53 10.67
CA LEU A 194 27.70 -53.34 9.35
C LEU A 194 26.55 -54.32 9.10
N ALA A 195 26.71 -55.58 9.55
CA ALA A 195 25.68 -56.61 9.46
C ALA A 195 24.47 -56.30 10.36
N GLN A 196 24.70 -55.88 11.61
CA GLN A 196 23.62 -55.50 12.54
C GLN A 196 22.87 -54.27 12.05
N ARG A 197 23.58 -53.24 11.55
CA ARG A 197 22.97 -52.05 10.95
C ARG A 197 22.10 -52.42 9.76
N LYS A 198 22.61 -53.24 8.82
CA LYS A 198 21.83 -53.71 7.67
C LYS A 198 20.54 -54.41 8.11
N ALA A 199 20.64 -55.32 9.09
CA ALA A 199 19.49 -56.05 9.59
C ALA A 199 18.46 -55.13 10.30
N VAL A 200 18.90 -54.12 11.05
CA VAL A 200 18.02 -53.11 11.67
C VAL A 200 17.32 -52.26 10.61
N LEU A 201 18.01 -51.89 9.52
CA LEU A 201 17.43 -51.14 8.41
C LEU A 201 16.38 -51.97 7.63
N GLU A 202 16.62 -53.26 7.44
CA GLU A 202 15.67 -54.21 6.85
C GLU A 202 14.44 -54.42 7.75
N ALA A 203 14.63 -54.52 9.06
CA ALA A 203 13.55 -54.57 10.04
C ALA A 203 12.73 -53.27 10.05
N LEU A 204 13.38 -52.10 10.00
CA LEU A 204 12.70 -50.80 9.84
C LEU A 204 11.88 -50.72 8.56
N ALA A 205 12.40 -51.23 7.43
CA ALA A 205 11.66 -51.27 6.17
C ALA A 205 10.45 -52.20 6.23
N THR A 206 10.57 -53.34 6.91
CA THR A 206 9.47 -54.27 7.13
C THR A 206 8.38 -53.65 8.00
N LEU A 207 8.76 -52.97 9.08
CA LEU A 207 7.83 -52.24 9.95
C LEU A 207 7.19 -51.05 9.23
N GLU A 208 7.92 -50.33 8.38
CA GLU A 208 7.38 -49.25 7.56
C GLU A 208 6.22 -49.76 6.68
N ASN A 209 6.36 -50.93 6.06
CA ASN A 209 5.31 -51.48 5.20
C ASN A 209 4.01 -51.85 5.93
N VAL A 210 4.09 -52.16 7.23
CA VAL A 210 2.96 -52.66 8.01
C VAL A 210 2.36 -51.59 8.92
N LEU A 211 3.19 -50.69 9.44
CA LEU A 211 2.80 -49.67 10.41
C LEU A 211 2.66 -48.28 9.80
N ALA A 212 3.24 -48.01 8.61
CA ALA A 212 3.17 -46.68 8.03
C ALA A 212 1.81 -46.43 7.37
N ARG A 213 1.12 -45.37 7.80
CA ARG A 213 -0.05 -44.83 7.12
C ARG A 213 0.34 -43.70 6.17
N GLU A 214 -0.34 -43.62 5.03
CA GLU A 214 -0.26 -42.46 4.13
C GLU A 214 -1.25 -41.36 4.54
N PRO A 215 -0.88 -40.08 4.49
CA PRO A 215 -1.81 -39.00 4.82
C PRO A 215 -2.97 -38.93 3.82
N SER A 216 -4.18 -38.79 4.36
CA SER A 216 -5.40 -38.50 3.60
C SER A 216 -5.79 -37.03 3.76
N LEU A 217 -6.51 -36.50 2.77
CA LEU A 217 -7.02 -35.13 2.83
C LEU A 217 -8.08 -34.94 3.93
N GLU A 218 -8.75 -36.02 4.31
CA GLU A 218 -9.76 -36.01 5.37
C GLU A 218 -9.15 -36.13 6.77
N ASP A 219 -7.85 -36.44 6.86
CA ASP A 219 -7.18 -36.59 8.15
C ASP A 219 -7.16 -35.25 8.89
N GLU A 220 -7.46 -35.31 10.18
CA GLU A 220 -7.34 -34.16 11.07
C GLU A 220 -5.89 -33.68 11.14
N THR A 221 -5.70 -32.36 11.13
CA THR A 221 -4.37 -31.74 11.25
C THR A 221 -3.64 -32.13 12.54
N GLY A 222 -4.40 -32.43 13.60
CA GLY A 222 -3.91 -32.93 14.88
C GLY A 222 -3.15 -34.25 14.80
N PHE A 223 -3.43 -35.04 13.76
CA PHE A 223 -2.81 -36.34 13.54
C PHE A 223 -1.37 -36.22 13.01
N TRP A 224 -1.12 -35.25 12.13
CA TRP A 224 0.14 -35.12 11.40
C TRP A 224 1.05 -34.00 11.92
N LEU A 225 0.49 -33.02 12.64
CA LEU A 225 1.21 -31.81 13.06
C LEU A 225 1.44 -31.80 14.58
N GLY A 226 2.55 -31.22 15.00
CA GLY A 226 3.01 -31.19 16.38
C GLY A 226 2.19 -30.27 17.29
N ALA A 227 2.30 -30.53 18.61
CA ALA A 227 1.48 -29.89 19.64
C ALA A 227 1.46 -28.35 19.52
N GLY A 228 0.25 -27.79 19.49
CA GLY A 228 0.00 -26.34 19.40
C GLY A 228 -0.35 -25.82 18.01
N MET A 229 0.22 -26.40 16.93
CA MET A 229 -0.08 -25.97 15.55
C MET A 229 -1.53 -26.32 15.13
N PRO A 230 -2.04 -27.55 15.34
CA PRO A 230 -3.45 -27.88 15.09
C PRO A 230 -4.41 -26.96 15.83
N ARG A 231 -4.09 -26.58 17.08
CA ARG A 231 -4.91 -25.67 17.88
C ARG A 231 -4.97 -24.27 17.26
N ASP A 232 -3.86 -23.76 16.73
CA ASP A 232 -3.83 -22.46 16.06
C ASP A 232 -4.46 -22.48 14.67
N LEU A 233 -4.40 -23.62 13.96
CA LEU A 233 -5.11 -23.85 12.70
C LEU A 233 -6.63 -23.96 12.91
N ALA A 234 -7.07 -24.64 13.97
CA ALA A 234 -8.49 -24.78 14.31
C ALA A 234 -9.14 -23.41 14.58
N LYS A 235 -8.42 -22.45 15.17
CA LYS A 235 -8.91 -21.07 15.39
C LYS A 235 -9.24 -20.32 14.09
N VAL A 236 -8.64 -20.71 12.97
CA VAL A 236 -8.91 -20.12 11.65
C VAL A 236 -9.79 -21.02 10.78
N GLY A 237 -10.45 -22.01 11.39
CA GLY A 237 -11.38 -22.91 10.71
C GLY A 237 -10.72 -24.08 9.96
N VAL A 238 -9.43 -24.32 10.15
CA VAL A 238 -8.71 -25.43 9.51
C VAL A 238 -8.70 -26.65 10.43
N LYS A 239 -9.42 -27.71 10.06
CA LYS A 239 -9.54 -28.94 10.86
C LYS A 239 -8.80 -30.12 10.22
N SER A 240 -8.93 -30.28 8.90
CA SER A 240 -8.30 -31.36 8.12
C SER A 240 -7.12 -30.89 7.25
N LEU A 241 -6.34 -31.83 6.71
CA LEU A 241 -5.30 -31.53 5.71
C LEU A 241 -5.90 -30.92 4.43
N GLY A 242 -7.09 -31.34 4.03
CA GLY A 242 -7.84 -30.78 2.91
C GLY A 242 -8.26 -29.33 3.16
N ASP A 243 -8.74 -29.02 4.37
CA ASP A 243 -9.04 -27.63 4.78
C ASP A 243 -7.79 -26.76 4.75
N LEU A 244 -6.65 -27.32 5.18
CA LEU A 244 -5.37 -26.61 5.17
C LEU A 244 -4.95 -26.26 3.74
N ILE A 245 -5.06 -27.20 2.79
CA ILE A 245 -4.78 -26.95 1.36
C ILE A 245 -5.71 -25.86 0.81
N ASN A 246 -7.00 -25.95 1.11
CA ASN A 246 -7.98 -24.95 0.67
C ASN A 246 -7.67 -23.57 1.27
N PHE A 247 -7.40 -23.50 2.57
CA PHE A 247 -7.02 -22.29 3.27
C PHE A 247 -5.77 -21.65 2.66
N ILE A 248 -4.74 -22.45 2.40
CA ILE A 248 -3.51 -22.01 1.73
C ILE A 248 -3.80 -21.48 0.31
N ASN A 249 -4.65 -22.17 -0.46
CA ASN A 249 -5.01 -21.78 -1.81
C ASN A 249 -5.89 -20.52 -1.88
N ILE A 250 -6.69 -20.27 -0.84
CA ILE A 250 -7.53 -19.07 -0.73
C ILE A 250 -6.66 -17.86 -0.35
N TYR A 251 -5.80 -18.01 0.64
CA TYR A 251 -5.02 -16.88 1.20
C TYR A 251 -3.65 -16.69 0.57
N GLY A 252 -3.27 -17.57 -0.35
CA GLY A 252 -2.03 -17.51 -1.13
C GLY A 252 -0.78 -17.52 -0.26
N PHE A 253 0.32 -16.99 -0.79
CA PHE A 253 1.65 -17.04 -0.16
C PHE A 253 1.69 -16.53 1.30
N ARG A 254 0.81 -15.59 1.66
CA ARG A 254 0.76 -14.97 3.00
C ARG A 254 -0.20 -15.64 3.98
N TRP A 255 -0.76 -16.80 3.65
CA TRP A 255 -1.70 -17.55 4.51
C TRP A 255 -1.20 -17.66 5.96
N HIS A 256 0.11 -17.86 6.14
CA HIS A 256 0.75 -18.05 7.43
C HIS A 256 0.57 -16.87 8.39
N ARG A 257 0.37 -15.63 7.91
CA ARG A 257 0.16 -14.46 8.76
C ARG A 257 -1.17 -14.48 9.51
N ARG A 258 -2.13 -15.26 9.01
CA ARG A 258 -3.46 -15.40 9.60
C ARG A 258 -3.49 -16.44 10.71
N VAL A 259 -2.46 -17.27 10.81
CA VAL A 259 -2.34 -18.32 11.83
C VAL A 259 -1.41 -17.84 12.93
N ALA A 260 -1.92 -17.76 14.16
CA ALA A 260 -1.11 -17.36 15.30
C ALA A 260 0.15 -18.25 15.41
N ARG A 261 1.30 -17.64 15.71
CA ARG A 261 2.59 -18.35 15.90
C ARG A 261 3.06 -19.14 14.66
N MET A 262 2.55 -18.82 13.46
CA MET A 262 3.01 -19.41 12.20
C MET A 262 3.96 -18.46 11.45
N GLY A 263 5.26 -18.65 11.64
CA GLY A 263 6.31 -17.91 10.93
C GLY A 263 6.57 -18.44 9.51
N VAL A 264 7.18 -17.60 8.66
CA VAL A 264 7.47 -17.92 7.24
C VAL A 264 8.32 -19.19 7.06
N VAL A 265 9.29 -19.42 7.94
CA VAL A 265 10.17 -20.61 7.90
C VAL A 265 9.37 -21.89 8.17
N ARG A 266 8.48 -21.84 9.16
CA ARG A 266 7.62 -22.97 9.54
C ARG A 266 6.59 -23.26 8.44
N ALA A 267 5.99 -22.20 7.90
CA ALA A 267 5.06 -22.31 6.77
C ALA A 267 5.73 -22.92 5.53
N ARG A 268 6.96 -22.52 5.19
CA ARG A 268 7.70 -23.10 4.05
C ARG A 268 7.99 -24.59 4.24
N ARG A 269 8.38 -25.02 5.45
CA ARG A 269 8.59 -26.44 5.76
C ARG A 269 7.30 -27.25 5.63
N LEU A 270 6.19 -26.70 6.13
CA LEU A 270 4.88 -27.33 6.01
C LEU A 270 4.45 -27.46 4.54
N LEU A 271 4.62 -26.41 3.73
CA LEU A 271 4.35 -26.44 2.30
C LEU A 271 5.21 -27.48 1.58
N GLY A 272 6.48 -27.63 1.96
CA GLY A 272 7.37 -28.64 1.38
C GLY A 272 6.90 -30.08 1.62
N TRP A 273 6.30 -30.36 2.78
CA TRP A 273 5.70 -31.65 3.07
C TRP A 273 4.31 -31.82 2.43
N LEU A 274 3.50 -30.76 2.41
CA LEU A 274 2.11 -30.80 1.95
C LEU A 274 1.98 -30.77 0.41
N ALA A 275 2.90 -30.14 -0.31
CA ALA A 275 2.79 -29.97 -1.77
C ALA A 275 2.77 -31.31 -2.54
N PRO A 276 3.67 -32.28 -2.29
CA PRO A 276 3.62 -33.58 -2.96
C PRO A 276 2.34 -34.36 -2.63
N LEU A 277 1.84 -34.24 -1.39
CA LEU A 277 0.58 -34.84 -0.97
C LEU A 277 -0.61 -34.26 -1.74
N ALA A 278 -0.67 -32.93 -1.80
CA ALA A 278 -1.72 -32.17 -2.47
C ALA A 278 -1.79 -32.51 -3.97
N GLU A 279 -0.64 -32.68 -4.62
CA GLU A 279 -0.53 -33.11 -6.02
C GLU A 279 -1.03 -34.55 -6.21
N ALA A 280 -0.53 -35.50 -5.40
CA ALA A 280 -0.91 -36.91 -5.51
C ALA A 280 -2.41 -37.17 -5.26
N ARG A 281 -3.09 -36.27 -4.54
CA ARG A 281 -4.51 -36.37 -4.18
C ARG A 281 -5.42 -35.44 -5.00
N GLY A 282 -4.94 -34.91 -6.13
CA GLY A 282 -5.76 -34.13 -7.08
C GLY A 282 -6.21 -32.75 -6.58
N ARG A 283 -5.59 -32.22 -5.51
CA ARG A 283 -5.85 -30.87 -4.99
C ARG A 283 -4.56 -30.07 -4.87
N PRO A 284 -3.85 -29.78 -5.99
CA PRO A 284 -2.54 -29.17 -5.93
C PRO A 284 -2.59 -27.79 -5.27
N LEU A 285 -1.54 -27.47 -4.52
CA LEU A 285 -1.31 -26.11 -4.04
C LEU A 285 -1.07 -25.20 -5.24
N LYS A 286 -1.88 -24.14 -5.38
CA LYS A 286 -1.75 -23.11 -6.41
C LYS A 286 -0.34 -22.51 -6.35
N GLU A 287 0.22 -22.16 -7.50
CA GLU A 287 1.55 -21.56 -7.53
C GLU A 287 1.61 -20.23 -6.75
N ALA A 288 0.49 -19.49 -6.70
CA ALA A 288 0.25 -18.30 -5.87
C ALA A 288 0.34 -18.53 -4.35
N ALA A 289 0.27 -19.79 -3.92
CA ALA A 289 0.49 -20.19 -2.54
C ALA A 289 1.94 -20.64 -2.27
N ARG A 290 2.64 -21.14 -3.30
CA ARG A 290 4.02 -21.64 -3.20
C ARG A 290 5.04 -20.52 -3.29
N ARG A 291 4.74 -19.47 -4.06
CA ARG A 291 5.65 -18.35 -4.33
C ARG A 291 4.96 -17.01 -4.12
N PRO A 292 5.70 -15.96 -3.76
CA PRO A 292 5.20 -14.61 -3.78
C PRO A 292 4.66 -14.24 -5.18
N GLU A 293 3.62 -13.41 -5.22
CA GLU A 293 3.02 -12.94 -6.49
C GLU A 293 4.02 -12.17 -7.37
N THR A 294 5.10 -11.63 -6.80
CA THR A 294 6.23 -11.04 -7.55
C THR A 294 6.95 -12.06 -8.42
N ASP A 295 7.19 -13.26 -7.90
CA ASP A 295 7.94 -14.31 -8.58
C ASP A 295 7.08 -14.93 -9.70
N LEU A 296 5.77 -15.02 -9.47
CA LEU A 296 4.80 -15.47 -10.46
C LEU A 296 4.65 -14.51 -11.63
N ALA A 297 4.62 -13.21 -11.36
CA ALA A 297 4.61 -12.20 -12.42
C ALA A 297 5.88 -12.28 -13.28
N LEU A 298 7.04 -12.60 -12.68
CA LEU A 298 8.30 -12.78 -13.42
C LEU A 298 8.32 -14.07 -14.25
N LEU A 299 7.77 -15.17 -13.73
CA LEU A 299 7.65 -16.44 -14.46
C LEU A 299 6.68 -16.32 -15.64
N ARG A 300 5.51 -15.68 -15.42
CA ARG A 300 4.53 -15.41 -16.48
C ARG A 300 5.12 -14.50 -17.56
N LYS A 301 5.92 -13.50 -17.19
CA LYS A 301 6.64 -12.63 -18.15
C LYS A 301 7.68 -13.39 -18.99
N ARG A 302 8.25 -14.47 -18.45
CA ARG A 302 9.18 -15.37 -19.17
C ARG A 302 8.43 -16.33 -20.11
N GLU A 303 7.27 -16.83 -19.69
CA GLU A 303 6.40 -17.74 -20.48
C GLU A 303 5.68 -17.00 -21.63
N MET A 304 5.27 -15.75 -21.41
CA MET A 304 4.69 -14.87 -22.43
C MET A 304 5.68 -14.46 -23.53
N GLY A 305 6.99 -14.59 -23.29
CA GLY A 305 8.03 -14.38 -24.30
C GLY A 305 8.17 -15.52 -25.31
N GLY A 306 7.41 -16.62 -25.17
CA GLY A 306 7.59 -17.82 -25.98
C GLY A 306 6.33 -18.52 -26.47
N THR A 307 5.12 -17.99 -26.24
CA THR A 307 3.89 -18.71 -26.59
C THR A 307 3.01 -17.89 -27.54
N GLN A 308 3.17 -18.12 -28.84
CA GLN A 308 2.11 -17.84 -29.80
C GLN A 308 1.00 -18.87 -29.61
N GLY A 309 -0.25 -18.41 -29.50
CA GLY A 309 -1.43 -19.22 -29.71
C GLY A 309 -2.08 -19.79 -28.45
N VAL A 310 -2.95 -19.00 -27.82
CA VAL A 310 -4.29 -19.47 -27.39
C VAL A 310 -5.23 -18.27 -27.52
N GLU A 311 -6.25 -18.38 -28.37
CA GLU A 311 -7.36 -17.42 -28.44
C GLU A 311 -8.12 -17.43 -27.10
N ARG A 312 -7.81 -16.45 -26.25
CA ARG A 312 -8.68 -15.98 -25.17
C ARG A 312 -8.69 -14.46 -25.27
N PHE A 313 -9.86 -13.85 -25.11
CA PHE A 313 -10.03 -12.40 -25.07
C PHE A 313 -9.14 -11.80 -23.96
N ALA A 314 -7.91 -11.45 -24.31
CA ALA A 314 -6.95 -10.80 -23.45
C ALA A 314 -6.79 -9.38 -23.98
N LEU A 315 -7.26 -8.38 -23.22
CA LEU A 315 -6.92 -6.99 -23.48
C LEU A 315 -5.43 -6.83 -23.14
N VAL A 316 -4.59 -6.80 -24.18
CA VAL A 316 -3.15 -6.61 -24.03
C VAL A 316 -2.87 -5.11 -23.90
N PRO A 317 -1.95 -4.67 -23.01
CA PRO A 317 -1.52 -3.28 -22.96
C PRO A 317 -1.16 -2.75 -24.36
N ILE A 318 -1.43 -1.48 -24.60
CA ILE A 318 -1.41 -0.82 -25.93
C ILE A 318 -0.12 -1.05 -26.75
N PHE A 319 0.97 -1.45 -26.11
CA PHE A 319 2.30 -1.60 -26.70
C PHE A 319 2.65 -2.99 -27.25
N ASP A 320 1.82 -4.02 -27.00
CA ASP A 320 2.13 -5.41 -27.36
C ASP A 320 1.03 -6.02 -28.26
N GLY A 321 1.08 -5.75 -29.57
CA GLY A 321 0.23 -6.44 -30.54
C GLY A 321 0.28 -5.84 -31.94
N THR A 322 0.44 -6.69 -32.96
CA THR A 322 0.22 -6.29 -34.36
C THR A 322 -1.28 -6.21 -34.64
N LEU A 323 -1.81 -4.99 -34.73
CA LEU A 323 -3.20 -4.77 -35.17
C LEU A 323 -3.28 -4.80 -36.71
N PRO A 324 -4.39 -5.32 -37.30
CA PRO A 324 -4.66 -5.16 -38.72
C PRO A 324 -4.64 -3.69 -39.15
N ASP A 325 -4.32 -3.42 -40.41
CA ASP A 325 -4.20 -2.04 -40.92
C ASP A 325 -5.46 -1.19 -40.73
N ALA A 326 -6.64 -1.82 -40.82
CA ALA A 326 -7.92 -1.17 -40.58
C ALA A 326 -8.11 -0.66 -39.12
N LEU A 327 -7.37 -1.22 -38.16
CA LEU A 327 -7.47 -0.86 -36.73
C LEU A 327 -6.22 -0.15 -36.20
N SER A 328 -5.10 -0.20 -36.93
CA SER A 328 -3.82 0.38 -36.50
C SER A 328 -3.73 1.90 -36.71
N GLY A 329 -4.66 2.48 -37.47
CA GLY A 329 -4.65 3.89 -37.86
C GLY A 329 -3.80 4.23 -39.07
N ARG A 330 -3.15 3.24 -39.71
CA ARG A 330 -2.38 3.46 -40.96
C ARG A 330 -3.25 4.02 -42.08
N VAL A 331 -4.47 3.50 -42.20
CA VAL A 331 -5.45 3.90 -43.23
C VAL A 331 -6.66 4.62 -42.63
N GLY A 332 -6.49 5.28 -41.48
CA GLY A 332 -7.60 5.93 -40.77
C GLY A 332 -8.25 7.07 -41.57
N ALA A 333 -9.58 7.22 -41.45
CA ALA A 333 -10.33 8.20 -42.24
C ALA A 333 -9.92 9.66 -41.99
N PHE A 334 -9.45 9.99 -40.79
CA PHE A 334 -8.93 11.30 -40.40
C PHE A 334 -7.40 11.31 -40.21
N ARG A 335 -6.71 10.24 -40.61
CA ARG A 335 -5.24 10.23 -40.69
C ARG A 335 -4.80 11.13 -41.85
N SER A 336 -3.84 12.04 -41.61
CA SER A 336 -3.22 12.80 -42.69
C SER A 336 -2.39 11.90 -43.61
N GLN A 337 -2.47 12.13 -44.92
CA GLN A 337 -1.62 11.45 -45.92
C GLN A 337 -0.23 12.09 -46.06
N GLU A 338 -0.05 13.28 -45.47
CA GLU A 338 1.23 13.98 -45.45
C GLU A 338 2.13 13.49 -44.31
N GLU A 339 3.41 13.83 -44.39
CA GLU A 339 4.36 13.61 -43.30
C GLU A 339 3.91 14.37 -42.06
N ASN A 340 4.06 13.73 -40.89
CA ASN A 340 3.75 14.35 -39.60
C ASN A 340 5.04 14.57 -38.80
N VAL A 341 5.02 15.58 -37.94
CA VAL A 341 6.19 16.02 -37.16
C VAL A 341 6.76 14.91 -36.26
N TRP A 342 5.94 13.91 -35.89
CA TRP A 342 6.34 12.82 -35.03
C TRP A 342 6.91 11.60 -35.76
N GLY A 343 6.83 11.56 -37.10
CA GLY A 343 7.13 10.36 -37.88
C GLY A 343 6.25 9.16 -37.52
N ALA A 344 5.07 9.40 -36.94
CA ALA A 344 4.17 8.35 -36.49
C ALA A 344 3.38 7.76 -37.67
N ALA A 345 3.47 6.45 -37.86
CA ALA A 345 2.74 5.71 -38.90
C ALA A 345 1.43 5.10 -38.38
N THR A 346 1.27 4.91 -37.07
CA THR A 346 0.11 4.27 -36.43
C THR A 346 -0.44 5.10 -35.27
N ASP A 347 -1.68 4.84 -34.88
CA ASP A 347 -2.35 5.56 -33.79
C ASP A 347 -1.58 5.38 -32.48
N VAL A 348 -1.12 4.15 -32.20
CA VAL A 348 -0.31 3.85 -31.01
C VAL A 348 1.02 4.61 -31.00
N GLN A 349 1.68 4.78 -32.15
CA GLN A 349 2.93 5.56 -32.23
C GLN A 349 2.65 7.03 -31.92
N ALA A 350 1.55 7.59 -32.42
CA ALA A 350 1.15 8.97 -32.13
C ALA A 350 0.81 9.16 -30.64
N ILE A 351 0.08 8.21 -30.02
CA ILE A 351 -0.20 8.22 -28.57
C ILE A 351 1.11 8.18 -27.77
N SER A 352 2.04 7.31 -28.15
CA SER A 352 3.35 7.16 -27.47
C SER A 352 4.16 8.45 -27.53
N GLN A 353 4.20 9.08 -28.70
CA GLN A 353 4.90 10.35 -28.90
C GLN A 353 4.26 11.49 -28.10
N TRP A 354 2.93 11.52 -28.03
CA TRP A 354 2.22 12.47 -27.18
C TRP A 354 2.51 12.24 -25.68
N LEU A 355 2.48 10.99 -25.21
CA LEU A 355 2.77 10.63 -23.82
C LEU A 355 4.21 10.97 -23.40
N SER A 356 5.18 10.88 -24.30
CA SER A 356 6.61 11.17 -24.03
C SER A 356 6.87 12.59 -23.48
N ARG A 357 5.91 13.51 -23.69
CA ARG A 357 5.94 14.90 -23.23
C ARG A 357 5.69 15.04 -21.72
N TYR A 358 5.15 14.01 -21.08
CA TYR A 358 4.75 14.04 -19.67
C TYR A 358 5.65 13.13 -18.83
N ARG A 359 5.77 13.44 -17.53
CA ARG A 359 6.50 12.63 -16.55
C ARG A 359 5.71 12.51 -15.24
N GLY A 360 6.09 11.55 -14.40
CA GLY A 360 5.53 11.39 -13.06
C GLY A 360 4.03 11.06 -13.05
N GLN A 361 3.26 11.73 -12.20
CA GLN A 361 1.84 11.42 -12.00
C GLN A 361 1.00 11.69 -13.27
N THR A 362 1.26 12.79 -13.97
CA THR A 362 0.53 13.16 -15.18
C THR A 362 0.71 12.12 -16.29
N LEU A 363 1.93 11.59 -16.46
CA LEU A 363 2.18 10.49 -17.40
C LEU A 363 1.33 9.27 -17.06
N ARG A 364 1.36 8.80 -15.80
CA ARG A 364 0.59 7.62 -15.37
C ARG A 364 -0.91 7.79 -15.58
N ASP A 365 -1.40 8.99 -15.35
CA ASP A 365 -2.81 9.32 -15.50
C ASP A 365 -3.22 9.38 -16.97
N TYR A 366 -2.45 10.09 -17.80
CA TYR A 366 -2.71 10.23 -19.23
C TYR A 366 -2.56 8.90 -19.96
N THR A 367 -1.60 8.05 -19.58
CA THR A 367 -1.45 6.69 -20.09
C THR A 367 -2.70 5.87 -19.79
N ARG A 368 -3.24 5.93 -18.57
CA ARG A 368 -4.44 5.18 -18.18
C ARG A 368 -5.65 5.57 -19.04
N VAL A 369 -5.85 6.87 -19.23
CA VAL A 369 -6.95 7.40 -20.06
C VAL A 369 -6.79 7.00 -21.53
N ALA A 370 -5.59 7.23 -22.10
CA ALA A 370 -5.33 6.90 -23.50
C ALA A 370 -5.45 5.39 -23.78
N GLU A 371 -4.96 4.55 -22.87
CA GLU A 371 -5.02 3.08 -22.97
C GLU A 371 -6.46 2.58 -22.95
N ARG A 372 -7.27 3.04 -21.98
CA ARG A 372 -8.69 2.70 -21.87
C ARG A 372 -9.46 3.07 -23.14
N PHE A 373 -9.26 4.30 -23.61
CA PHE A 373 -9.92 4.80 -24.81
C PHE A 373 -9.50 3.99 -26.04
N TYR A 374 -8.21 3.77 -26.24
CA TYR A 374 -7.70 3.05 -27.40
C TYR A 374 -8.16 1.59 -27.43
N LEU A 375 -8.16 0.91 -26.29
CA LEU A 375 -8.71 -0.45 -26.18
C LEU A 375 -10.18 -0.46 -26.58
N TRP A 376 -10.97 0.51 -26.12
CA TRP A 376 -12.38 0.61 -26.49
C TRP A 376 -12.56 0.81 -28.00
N CYS A 377 -11.72 1.63 -28.63
CA CYS A 377 -11.75 1.85 -30.08
C CYS A 377 -11.57 0.53 -30.85
N THR A 378 -10.56 -0.25 -30.48
CA THR A 378 -10.16 -1.46 -31.20
C THR A 378 -11.04 -2.67 -30.89
N HIS A 379 -11.48 -2.84 -29.64
CA HIS A 379 -12.23 -4.03 -29.21
C HIS A 379 -13.76 -3.86 -29.23
N VAL A 380 -14.27 -2.64 -28.96
CA VAL A 380 -15.71 -2.37 -28.92
C VAL A 380 -16.18 -1.77 -30.24
N GLN A 381 -15.61 -0.63 -30.64
CA GLN A 381 -16.05 0.03 -31.89
C GLN A 381 -15.50 -0.60 -33.15
N ARG A 382 -14.43 -1.41 -33.06
CA ARG A 382 -13.75 -1.99 -34.21
C ARG A 382 -13.35 -0.93 -35.25
N LYS A 383 -12.91 0.25 -34.77
CA LYS A 383 -12.44 1.37 -35.60
C LYS A 383 -11.08 1.84 -35.12
N ALA A 384 -10.22 2.24 -36.05
CA ALA A 384 -9.01 3.00 -35.72
C ALA A 384 -9.39 4.31 -35.00
N LEU A 385 -8.54 4.76 -34.07
CA LEU A 385 -8.74 6.01 -33.34
C LEU A 385 -8.82 7.19 -34.31
N SER A 386 -7.96 7.18 -35.32
CA SER A 386 -7.96 8.16 -36.42
C SER A 386 -9.15 8.04 -37.38
N SER A 387 -10.17 7.22 -37.10
CA SER A 387 -11.41 7.12 -37.89
C SER A 387 -12.68 7.44 -37.11
N LEU A 388 -12.57 7.81 -35.84
CA LEU A 388 -13.73 8.06 -34.98
C LEU A 388 -14.45 9.36 -35.33
N GLN A 389 -15.77 9.32 -35.23
CA GLN A 389 -16.68 10.45 -35.44
C GLN A 389 -17.39 10.82 -34.13
N GLU A 390 -18.05 11.98 -34.08
CA GLU A 390 -18.76 12.44 -32.87
C GLU A 390 -19.76 11.41 -32.28
N PRO A 391 -20.56 10.67 -33.06
CA PRO A 391 -21.44 9.63 -32.51
C PRO A 391 -20.68 8.50 -31.81
N ASP A 392 -19.49 8.15 -32.29
CA ASP A 392 -18.64 7.16 -31.62
C ASP A 392 -18.22 7.71 -30.25
N LEU A 393 -17.88 9.00 -30.15
CA LEU A 393 -17.44 9.59 -28.89
C LEU A 393 -18.57 9.74 -27.86
N GLN A 394 -19.81 9.95 -28.31
CA GLN A 394 -21.01 9.83 -27.46
C GLN A 394 -21.19 8.40 -26.94
N ALA A 395 -20.99 7.40 -27.80
CA ALA A 395 -21.02 5.99 -27.40
C ALA A 395 -19.90 5.68 -26.39
N TYR A 396 -18.71 6.29 -26.51
CA TYR A 396 -17.66 6.16 -25.51
C TYR A 396 -18.09 6.74 -24.16
N GLN A 397 -18.74 7.90 -24.13
CA GLN A 397 -19.24 8.46 -22.87
C GLN A 397 -20.26 7.54 -22.21
N ALA A 398 -21.21 6.98 -22.98
CA ALA A 398 -22.18 6.03 -22.47
C ALA A 398 -21.49 4.77 -21.92
N PHE A 399 -20.46 4.30 -22.61
CA PHE A 399 -19.62 3.18 -22.17
C PHE A 399 -18.85 3.49 -20.86
N LEU A 400 -18.30 4.70 -20.70
CA LEU A 400 -17.67 5.10 -19.43
C LEU A 400 -18.68 5.13 -18.28
N ALA A 401 -19.92 5.55 -18.55
CA ALA A 401 -20.99 5.63 -17.57
C ALA A 401 -21.60 4.27 -17.20
N ALA A 402 -21.44 3.26 -18.05
CA ALA A 402 -21.96 1.90 -17.84
C ALA A 402 -21.10 0.86 -18.60
N PRO A 403 -19.85 0.60 -18.16
CA PRO A 403 -18.99 -0.37 -18.82
C PRO A 403 -19.54 -1.80 -18.62
N PRO A 404 -19.48 -2.67 -19.64
CA PRO A 404 -19.80 -4.09 -19.52
C PRO A 404 -18.96 -4.81 -18.45
N ALA A 405 -19.52 -5.87 -17.87
CA ALA A 405 -18.88 -6.60 -16.77
C ALA A 405 -17.51 -7.20 -17.16
N ASP A 406 -17.34 -7.63 -18.41
CA ASP A 406 -16.09 -8.15 -18.94
C ASP A 406 -15.02 -7.06 -19.16
N TRP A 407 -15.33 -5.77 -18.96
CA TRP A 407 -14.40 -4.64 -18.92
C TRP A 407 -14.10 -4.13 -17.51
N VAL A 408 -14.79 -4.69 -16.51
CA VAL A 408 -14.68 -4.31 -15.11
C VAL A 408 -13.94 -5.40 -14.34
N GLN A 409 -12.91 -5.02 -13.61
CA GLN A 409 -12.21 -5.94 -12.73
C GLN A 409 -13.09 -6.32 -11.53
N GLU A 410 -13.29 -7.61 -11.29
CA GLU A 410 -13.93 -8.10 -10.05
C GLU A 410 -13.03 -7.89 -8.81
N ARG A 411 -11.70 -7.85 -9.02
CA ARG A 411 -10.69 -7.62 -7.97
C ARG A 411 -9.47 -6.91 -8.56
N MET A 412 -8.75 -6.15 -7.73
CA MET A 412 -7.51 -5.50 -8.17
C MET A 412 -6.45 -6.56 -8.53
N VAL A 413 -6.05 -6.59 -9.79
CA VAL A 413 -4.97 -7.43 -10.29
C VAL A 413 -3.91 -6.59 -11.00
N ARG A 414 -2.72 -7.19 -11.14
CA ARG A 414 -1.61 -6.56 -11.86
C ARG A 414 -1.95 -6.38 -13.33
N ARG A 415 -1.30 -5.41 -14.01
CA ARG A 415 -1.49 -5.17 -15.44
C ARG A 415 -1.18 -6.40 -16.31
N GLU A 416 -0.26 -7.24 -15.85
CA GLU A 416 0.17 -8.44 -16.56
C GLU A 416 -0.69 -9.68 -16.23
N ASP A 417 -1.70 -9.54 -15.38
CA ASP A 417 -2.62 -10.62 -15.03
C ASP A 417 -3.65 -10.81 -16.16
N PRO A 418 -3.92 -12.04 -16.64
CA PRO A 418 -4.95 -12.30 -17.66
C PRO A 418 -6.36 -11.84 -17.28
N SER A 419 -6.63 -11.67 -15.98
CA SER A 419 -7.90 -11.13 -15.47
C SER A 419 -7.93 -9.61 -15.37
N TRP A 420 -6.86 -8.91 -15.76
CA TRP A 420 -6.83 -7.45 -15.76
C TRP A 420 -7.85 -6.87 -16.74
N ARG A 421 -8.49 -5.78 -16.32
CA ARG A 421 -9.44 -5.00 -17.13
C ARG A 421 -9.25 -3.49 -16.95
N PRO A 422 -9.63 -2.64 -17.91
CA PRO A 422 -9.33 -1.20 -17.87
C PRO A 422 -10.18 -0.40 -16.89
N PHE A 423 -11.27 -0.99 -16.39
CA PHE A 423 -12.20 -0.36 -15.44
C PHE A 423 -12.24 -1.13 -14.12
N ARG A 424 -12.59 -0.40 -13.06
CA ARG A 424 -12.90 -0.95 -11.73
C ARG A 424 -14.36 -0.70 -11.32
N GLY A 425 -15.15 -0.16 -12.25
CA GLY A 425 -16.55 0.23 -12.09
C GLY A 425 -16.92 1.33 -13.08
N PRO A 426 -18.19 1.76 -13.12
CA PRO A 426 -18.63 2.91 -13.89
C PRO A 426 -17.98 4.22 -13.43
N LEU A 427 -17.63 5.10 -14.38
CA LEU A 427 -17.02 6.40 -14.06
C LEU A 427 -18.07 7.45 -13.69
N GLY A 428 -17.78 8.24 -12.66
CA GLY A 428 -18.58 9.41 -12.28
C GLY A 428 -18.43 10.56 -13.29
N ARG A 429 -19.33 11.55 -13.23
CA ARG A 429 -19.35 12.69 -14.18
C ARG A 429 -18.03 13.49 -14.19
N ASN A 430 -17.36 13.64 -13.05
CA ASN A 430 -16.09 14.36 -12.97
C ASN A 430 -14.93 13.56 -13.60
N SER A 431 -14.88 12.25 -13.38
CA SER A 431 -13.88 11.36 -14.02
C SER A 431 -14.09 11.30 -15.52
N GLN A 432 -15.34 11.20 -15.99
CA GLN A 432 -15.68 11.29 -17.42
C GLN A 432 -15.20 12.62 -18.02
N ARG A 433 -15.47 13.75 -17.33
CA ARG A 433 -14.99 15.07 -17.77
C ARG A 433 -13.47 15.13 -17.89
N HIS A 434 -12.76 14.64 -16.88
CA HIS A 434 -11.30 14.60 -16.88
C HIS A 434 -10.79 13.76 -18.05
N GLU A 435 -11.36 12.59 -18.25
CA GLU A 435 -11.07 11.69 -19.37
C GLU A 435 -11.21 12.41 -20.73
N PHE A 436 -12.34 13.06 -21.00
CA PHE A 436 -12.53 13.84 -22.23
C PHE A 436 -11.63 15.08 -22.32
N THR A 437 -11.20 15.66 -21.19
CA THR A 437 -10.22 16.77 -21.18
C THR A 437 -8.84 16.28 -21.64
N VAL A 438 -8.41 15.13 -21.13
CA VAL A 438 -7.15 14.49 -21.50
C VAL A 438 -7.18 14.06 -22.97
N LEU A 439 -8.25 13.38 -23.40
CA LEU A 439 -8.42 12.97 -24.80
C LEU A 439 -8.50 14.18 -25.75
N GLY A 440 -9.19 15.26 -25.36
CA GLY A 440 -9.21 16.49 -26.13
C GLY A 440 -7.82 17.11 -26.32
N SER A 441 -6.98 17.08 -25.28
CA SER A 441 -5.57 17.52 -25.39
C SER A 441 -4.76 16.62 -26.33
N MET A 442 -4.97 15.31 -26.27
CA MET A 442 -4.31 14.34 -27.14
C MET A 442 -4.66 14.58 -28.61
N PHE A 443 -5.94 14.63 -28.96
CA PHE A 443 -6.39 14.85 -30.34
C PHE A 443 -6.00 16.22 -30.89
N SER A 444 -6.06 17.27 -30.05
CA SER A 444 -5.62 18.62 -30.46
C SER A 444 -4.14 18.61 -30.81
N THR A 445 -3.31 17.95 -29.99
CA THR A 445 -1.87 17.83 -30.28
C THR A 445 -1.62 16.99 -31.53
N MET A 446 -2.36 15.90 -31.73
CA MET A 446 -2.27 15.07 -32.94
C MET A 446 -2.62 15.85 -34.22
N LEU A 447 -3.62 16.73 -34.17
CA LEU A 447 -3.95 17.65 -35.26
C LEU A 447 -2.83 18.67 -35.49
N GLU A 448 -2.37 19.35 -34.44
CA GLU A 448 -1.29 20.34 -34.50
C GLU A 448 0.04 19.79 -35.05
N LYS A 449 0.29 18.49 -34.86
CA LYS A 449 1.50 17.80 -35.34
C LYS A 449 1.33 17.12 -36.68
N GLY A 450 0.19 17.32 -37.34
CA GLY A 450 -0.11 16.78 -38.68
C GLY A 450 -0.39 15.29 -38.69
N TYR A 451 -0.58 14.64 -37.53
CA TYR A 451 -0.96 13.23 -37.48
C TYR A 451 -2.43 13.06 -37.92
N LEU A 452 -3.33 13.89 -37.38
CA LEU A 452 -4.73 13.95 -37.81
C LEU A 452 -4.95 15.13 -38.76
N ARG A 453 -5.91 15.00 -39.69
CA ARG A 453 -6.40 16.11 -40.54
C ARG A 453 -7.68 16.77 -40.00
N ALA A 454 -8.34 16.12 -39.05
CA ALA A 454 -9.53 16.63 -38.36
C ALA A 454 -9.55 16.15 -36.91
N ASN A 455 -10.13 16.95 -36.00
CA ASN A 455 -10.22 16.63 -34.58
C ASN A 455 -11.67 16.34 -34.17
N ALA A 456 -12.03 15.06 -34.09
CA ALA A 456 -13.36 14.63 -33.65
C ALA A 456 -13.68 14.97 -32.18
N MET A 457 -12.67 15.22 -31.34
CA MET A 457 -12.81 15.60 -29.93
C MET A 457 -12.99 17.12 -29.72
N ALA A 458 -12.98 17.93 -30.79
CA ALA A 458 -13.10 19.38 -30.68
C ALA A 458 -14.46 19.77 -30.05
N ASN A 459 -14.43 20.62 -29.01
CA ASN A 459 -15.61 21.13 -28.30
C ASN A 459 -16.54 20.10 -27.63
N LEU A 460 -16.21 18.81 -27.68
CA LEU A 460 -17.10 17.72 -27.28
C LEU A 460 -17.48 17.76 -25.79
N GLY A 461 -16.58 18.23 -24.91
CA GLY A 461 -16.89 18.37 -23.48
C GLY A 461 -18.09 19.29 -23.18
N ARG A 462 -18.36 20.30 -24.03
CA ARG A 462 -19.57 21.14 -23.92
C ARG A 462 -20.79 20.41 -24.45
N THR A 463 -20.67 19.74 -25.59
CA THR A 463 -21.74 18.98 -26.25
C THR A 463 -22.26 17.83 -25.38
N LEU A 464 -21.37 17.15 -24.65
CA LEU A 464 -21.70 16.02 -23.77
C LEU A 464 -22.23 16.42 -22.38
N GLY A 465 -22.47 17.72 -22.14
CA GLY A 465 -22.96 18.21 -20.85
C GLY A 465 -21.97 18.05 -19.70
N LEU A 466 -20.68 17.83 -19.99
CA LEU A 466 -19.60 17.68 -19.00
C LEU A 466 -19.09 19.07 -18.57
N LEU A 467 -19.98 19.86 -17.96
CA LEU A 467 -19.70 21.23 -17.48
C LEU A 467 -18.71 21.25 -16.30
N LYS A 468 -18.06 22.40 -16.06
CA LYS A 468 -17.04 22.53 -15.00
C LYS A 468 -17.72 22.31 -13.65
N PRO A 469 -17.25 21.36 -12.82
CA PRO A 469 -17.78 21.24 -11.47
C PRO A 469 -17.57 22.56 -10.73
N SER A 470 -18.58 22.97 -9.97
CA SER A 470 -18.41 24.03 -8.98
C SER A 470 -17.59 23.47 -7.83
N ILE A 471 -16.67 24.28 -7.28
CA ILE A 471 -15.99 23.93 -6.03
C ILE A 471 -17.07 23.82 -4.97
N ASP A 472 -17.15 22.69 -4.27
CA ASP A 472 -18.07 22.55 -3.16
C ASP A 472 -17.46 23.16 -1.91
N VAL A 473 -17.83 24.41 -1.66
CA VAL A 473 -17.31 25.23 -0.55
C VAL A 473 -17.88 24.80 0.80
N ARG A 474 -18.92 23.94 0.83
CA ARG A 474 -19.50 23.41 2.08
C ARG A 474 -18.55 22.48 2.83
N ARG A 475 -17.46 22.08 2.19
CA ARG A 475 -16.43 21.17 2.69
C ARG A 475 -15.41 21.87 3.59
N SER A 476 -15.90 22.58 4.59
CA SER A 476 -15.12 23.25 5.62
C SER A 476 -15.64 22.87 6.99
N PHE A 477 -14.79 22.90 8.02
CA PHE A 477 -15.29 22.78 9.38
C PHE A 477 -16.03 24.06 9.77
N SER A 478 -17.19 23.91 10.43
CA SER A 478 -17.76 25.02 11.18
C SER A 478 -16.93 25.28 12.43
N ASP A 479 -17.10 26.46 13.04
CA ASP A 479 -16.39 26.83 14.27
C ASP A 479 -16.60 25.79 15.39
N ARG A 480 -17.82 25.22 15.47
CA ARG A 480 -18.16 24.14 16.42
C ARG A 480 -17.37 22.85 16.13
N HIS A 481 -17.28 22.42 14.87
CA HIS A 481 -16.51 21.22 14.50
C HIS A 481 -15.01 21.44 14.73
N TRP A 482 -14.50 22.63 14.42
CA TRP A 482 -13.10 22.97 14.63
C TRP A 482 -12.73 23.00 16.11
N ALA A 483 -13.55 23.67 16.94
CA ALA A 483 -13.36 23.71 18.39
C ALA A 483 -13.38 22.30 18.99
N PHE A 484 -14.32 21.45 18.57
CA PHE A 484 -14.38 20.06 19.01
C PHE A 484 -13.15 19.24 18.58
N ALA A 485 -12.67 19.42 17.35
CA ALA A 485 -11.44 18.77 16.90
C ALA A 485 -10.24 19.20 17.76
N LYS A 486 -10.07 20.50 18.03
CA LYS A 486 -9.02 21.00 18.92
C LYS A 486 -9.17 20.45 20.34
N GLN A 487 -10.39 20.34 20.87
CA GLN A 487 -10.65 19.69 22.16
C GLN A 487 -10.15 18.23 22.16
N VAL A 488 -10.56 17.41 21.19
CA VAL A 488 -10.13 16.00 21.06
C VAL A 488 -8.61 15.88 20.92
N LEU A 489 -7.96 16.85 20.27
CA LEU A 489 -6.51 16.91 20.19
C LEU A 489 -5.85 17.17 21.55
N HIS A 490 -6.39 18.12 22.33
CA HIS A 490 -5.84 18.53 23.63
C HIS A 490 -6.12 17.53 24.77
N GLU A 491 -7.11 16.65 24.61
CA GLU A 491 -7.34 15.52 25.52
C GLU A 491 -6.27 14.43 25.39
N LYS A 492 -5.53 14.39 24.28
CA LYS A 492 -4.41 13.45 24.10
C LYS A 492 -3.20 13.93 24.93
N PRO A 493 -2.39 13.02 25.50
CA PRO A 493 -1.21 13.39 26.27
C PRO A 493 -0.23 14.20 25.41
N ASP A 494 0.50 15.13 26.04
CA ASP A 494 1.41 16.02 25.33
C ASP A 494 2.70 15.30 24.88
N THR A 495 2.61 14.60 23.75
CA THR A 495 3.73 13.93 23.09
C THR A 495 4.19 14.69 21.85
N PRO A 496 5.44 14.47 21.38
CA PRO A 496 5.90 14.97 20.09
C PRO A 496 4.91 14.71 18.94
N GLU A 497 4.32 13.51 18.88
CA GLU A 497 3.36 13.16 17.83
C GLU A 497 2.08 13.99 17.89
N ARG A 498 1.59 14.32 19.10
CA ARG A 498 0.45 15.22 19.30
C ARG A 498 0.79 16.65 18.87
N ARG A 499 1.94 17.19 19.29
CA ARG A 499 2.40 18.54 18.90
C ARG A 499 2.61 18.69 17.40
N ARG A 500 3.14 17.66 16.73
CA ARG A 500 3.24 17.63 15.26
C ARG A 500 1.87 17.65 14.58
N LEU A 501 0.89 16.92 15.13
CA LEU A 501 -0.46 16.93 14.62
C LEU A 501 -1.14 18.29 14.82
N GLU A 502 -0.90 18.93 15.97
CA GLU A 502 -1.30 20.32 16.24
C GLU A 502 -0.72 21.27 15.20
N LEU A 503 0.60 21.21 14.96
CA LEU A 503 1.26 21.99 13.93
C LEU A 503 0.63 21.79 12.54
N LEU A 504 0.30 20.54 12.16
CA LEU A 504 -0.35 20.25 10.88
C LEU A 504 -1.74 20.87 10.76
N LEU A 505 -2.53 20.82 11.83
CA LEU A 505 -3.87 21.38 11.89
C LEU A 505 -3.83 22.92 11.81
N GLU A 506 -2.93 23.54 12.57
CA GLU A 506 -2.71 24.99 12.57
C GLU A 506 -2.21 25.49 11.21
N LEU A 507 -1.19 24.85 10.64
CA LEU A 507 -0.70 25.19 9.30
C LEU A 507 -1.83 25.08 8.26
N GLY A 508 -2.58 23.98 8.26
CA GLY A 508 -3.65 23.76 7.29
C GLY A 508 -4.80 24.78 7.39
N SER A 509 -5.14 25.21 8.61
CA SER A 509 -6.29 26.09 8.89
C SER A 509 -5.96 27.58 8.88
N THR A 510 -4.68 27.98 8.96
CA THR A 510 -4.27 29.40 9.04
C THR A 510 -3.48 29.90 7.84
N THR A 511 -2.80 29.02 7.10
CA THR A 511 -1.93 29.44 5.97
C THR A 511 -2.53 29.13 4.60
N GLY A 512 -3.54 28.26 4.56
CA GLY A 512 -4.13 27.77 3.32
C GLY A 512 -3.17 26.94 2.46
N LEU A 513 -2.05 26.43 2.99
CA LEU A 513 -1.11 25.60 2.23
C LEU A 513 -1.76 24.31 1.69
N ARG A 514 -1.37 23.91 0.48
CA ARG A 514 -1.72 22.59 -0.07
C ARG A 514 -0.88 21.51 0.58
N LEU A 515 -1.38 20.27 0.59
CA LEU A 515 -0.65 19.11 1.08
C LEU A 515 0.75 18.95 0.46
N SER A 516 0.87 19.23 -0.85
CA SER A 516 2.17 19.22 -1.52
C SER A 516 3.10 20.31 -1.03
N GLU A 517 2.57 21.50 -0.77
CA GLU A 517 3.34 22.64 -0.27
C GLU A 517 3.82 22.35 1.16
N LEU A 518 2.97 21.77 2.02
CA LEU A 518 3.37 21.32 3.37
C LEU A 518 4.56 20.33 3.36
N ALA A 519 4.61 19.43 2.37
CA ALA A 519 5.68 18.45 2.24
C ALA A 519 6.99 19.02 1.62
N THR A 520 6.88 20.04 0.76
CA THR A 520 8.02 20.54 -0.04
C THR A 520 8.58 21.88 0.42
N THR A 521 7.84 22.65 1.21
CA THR A 521 8.31 23.94 1.74
C THR A 521 9.37 23.73 2.83
N ARG A 522 10.29 24.69 2.95
CA ARG A 522 11.51 24.62 3.76
C ARG A 522 11.70 25.91 4.55
N MET A 523 12.50 25.86 5.61
CA MET A 523 12.76 27.02 6.46
C MET A 523 13.39 28.21 5.73
N LYS A 524 14.16 27.97 4.67
CA LYS A 524 14.75 29.02 3.81
C LYS A 524 13.72 29.95 3.17
N GLY A 525 12.44 29.55 3.12
CA GLY A 525 11.36 30.40 2.62
C GLY A 525 10.84 31.39 3.65
N PHE A 526 11.27 31.32 4.92
CA PHE A 526 10.84 32.28 5.93
C PHE A 526 11.64 33.58 5.84
N ARG A 527 10.93 34.69 5.99
CA ARG A 527 11.48 36.01 6.30
C ARG A 527 10.58 36.71 7.31
N GLN A 528 11.16 37.63 8.06
CA GLN A 528 10.45 38.45 9.01
C GLN A 528 10.38 39.87 8.44
N GLU A 529 9.17 40.44 8.35
CA GLU A 529 8.97 41.81 7.90
C GLU A 529 8.25 42.62 8.99
N GLN A 530 8.49 43.93 9.01
CA GLN A 530 7.77 44.86 9.87
C GLN A 530 6.63 45.46 9.06
N VAL A 531 5.39 45.24 9.51
CA VAL A 531 4.17 45.74 8.90
C VAL A 531 3.43 46.53 9.97
N ASP A 532 3.21 47.82 9.73
CA ASP A 532 2.52 48.73 10.66
C ASP A 532 3.10 48.75 12.09
N GLY A 533 4.41 48.50 12.22
CA GLY A 533 5.12 48.47 13.50
C GLY A 533 5.05 47.12 14.24
N GLU A 534 4.36 46.13 13.67
CA GLU A 534 4.31 44.77 14.17
C GLU A 534 5.15 43.83 13.29
N SER A 535 5.75 42.83 13.92
CA SER A 535 6.56 41.85 13.20
C SER A 535 5.70 40.70 12.68
N ALA A 536 5.80 40.41 11.39
CA ALA A 536 5.07 39.31 10.75
C ALA A 536 6.02 38.32 10.08
N TRP A 537 5.77 37.02 10.27
CA TRP A 537 6.45 35.96 9.54
C TRP A 537 5.82 35.75 8.17
N LEU A 538 6.62 35.90 7.14
CA LEU A 538 6.25 35.61 5.76
C LEU A 538 6.94 34.34 5.28
N LEU A 539 6.19 33.49 4.60
CA LEU A 539 6.68 32.23 4.05
C LEU A 539 6.50 32.20 2.55
N GLU A 540 7.60 32.07 1.82
CA GLU A 540 7.59 31.85 0.38
C GLU A 540 7.30 30.39 0.02
N VAL A 541 6.34 30.23 -0.88
CA VAL A 541 5.80 28.92 -1.27
C VAL A 541 5.76 28.84 -2.78
N VAL A 542 6.33 27.77 -3.33
CA VAL A 542 6.23 27.46 -4.76
C VAL A 542 4.97 26.63 -4.99
N GLY A 543 3.95 27.23 -5.60
CA GLY A 543 2.68 26.60 -5.93
C GLY A 543 2.70 25.84 -7.27
N LYS A 544 1.53 25.31 -7.66
CA LYS A 544 1.33 24.60 -8.95
C LYS A 544 1.73 25.50 -10.13
N GLY A 545 2.57 24.97 -11.02
CA GLY A 545 3.03 25.68 -12.22
C GLY A 545 4.21 26.63 -12.00
N GLY A 546 4.90 26.55 -10.86
CA GLY A 546 6.18 27.24 -10.61
C GLY A 546 6.00 28.60 -10.00
N LYS A 547 4.75 28.97 -9.71
CA LYS A 547 4.37 30.30 -9.25
C LYS A 547 4.71 30.44 -7.78
N LEU A 548 5.58 31.39 -7.47
CA LEU A 548 5.86 31.82 -6.12
C LEU A 548 4.67 32.60 -5.57
N ARG A 549 4.32 32.33 -4.31
CA ARG A 549 3.42 33.17 -3.52
C ARG A 549 3.92 33.25 -2.10
N THR A 550 3.55 34.32 -1.41
CA THR A 550 3.86 34.51 0.00
C THR A 550 2.61 34.24 0.83
N VAL A 551 2.76 33.50 1.92
CA VAL A 551 1.71 33.31 2.94
C VAL A 551 2.20 33.87 4.27
N VAL A 552 1.27 34.41 5.06
CA VAL A 552 1.56 34.86 6.42
C VAL A 552 1.51 33.65 7.35
N VAL A 553 2.46 33.56 8.28
CA VAL A 553 2.53 32.54 9.31
C VAL A 553 2.38 33.24 10.66
N LEU A 554 1.41 32.82 11.46
CA LEU A 554 1.18 33.39 12.79
C LEU A 554 2.30 32.99 13.76
N ASP A 555 2.60 33.84 14.74
CA ASP A 555 3.70 33.61 15.69
C ASP A 555 3.57 32.29 16.44
N HIS A 556 2.35 31.91 16.85
CA HIS A 556 2.14 30.63 17.53
C HIS A 556 2.42 29.44 16.61
N VAL A 557 2.16 29.56 15.32
CA VAL A 557 2.46 28.52 14.32
C VAL A 557 3.97 28.43 14.10
N LYS A 558 4.66 29.58 14.04
CA LYS A 558 6.13 29.63 13.98
C LYS A 558 6.76 28.96 15.22
N ALA A 559 6.23 29.24 16.41
CA ALA A 559 6.67 28.60 17.66
C ALA A 559 6.42 27.09 17.65
N LEU A 560 5.29 26.61 17.09
CA LEU A 560 5.02 25.19 16.91
C LEU A 560 6.01 24.51 15.94
N ILE A 561 6.42 25.19 14.86
CA ILE A 561 7.47 24.69 13.95
C ILE A 561 8.78 24.51 14.72
N GLU A 562 9.17 25.50 15.51
CA GLU A 562 10.39 25.45 16.32
C GLU A 562 10.33 24.38 17.42
N GLN A 563 9.18 24.19 18.04
CA GLN A 563 8.96 23.10 18.99
C GLN A 563 9.03 21.73 18.31
N HIS A 564 8.42 21.57 17.13
CA HIS A 564 8.49 20.33 16.35
C HIS A 564 9.94 20.04 15.91
N HIS A 565 10.71 21.07 15.59
CA HIS A 565 12.14 20.95 15.31
C HIS A 565 12.94 20.48 16.53
N ARG A 566 12.68 21.02 17.72
CA ARG A 566 13.27 20.51 18.97
C ARG A 566 12.89 19.05 19.23
N ASP A 567 11.64 18.66 18.93
CA ASP A 567 11.19 17.28 19.05
C ASP A 567 11.91 16.33 18.07
N MET A 568 12.16 16.78 16.84
CA MET A 568 12.98 16.05 15.87
C MET A 568 14.42 15.88 16.36
N ASP A 569 15.02 16.97 16.86
CA ASP A 569 16.41 16.98 17.35
C ASP A 569 16.56 16.03 18.55
N ALA A 570 15.60 16.05 19.49
CA ALA A 570 15.55 15.13 20.63
C ALA A 570 15.41 13.65 20.21
N ALA A 571 14.76 13.36 19.09
CA ALA A 571 14.66 12.02 18.53
C ALA A 571 15.90 11.59 17.71
N GLY A 572 16.89 12.47 17.54
CA GLY A 572 18.05 12.23 16.68
C GLY A 572 17.68 12.16 15.20
N LEU A 573 16.69 12.97 14.80
CA LEU A 573 16.13 13.04 13.45
C LEU A 573 16.26 14.47 12.94
N GLY A 574 16.63 14.68 11.68
CA GLY A 574 16.74 16.03 11.12
C GLY A 574 17.57 16.09 9.85
N PHE A 575 18.59 15.25 9.77
CA PHE A 575 19.37 15.05 8.57
C PHE A 575 19.87 13.60 8.51
N ASP A 576 19.67 12.94 7.37
CA ASP A 576 20.16 11.59 7.13
C ASP A 576 21.04 11.58 5.87
N PRO A 577 22.38 11.58 6.01
CA PRO A 577 23.28 11.62 4.85
C PRO A 577 23.19 10.36 3.97
N SER A 578 22.59 9.27 4.45
CA SER A 578 22.40 8.04 3.67
C SER A 578 21.23 8.13 2.68
N VAL A 579 20.38 9.16 2.80
CA VAL A 579 19.21 9.37 1.95
C VAL A 579 19.53 10.44 0.91
N SER A 580 19.45 10.10 -0.38
CA SER A 580 19.65 11.06 -1.48
C SER A 580 18.39 11.81 -1.89
N LYS A 581 17.21 11.28 -1.58
CA LYS A 581 15.90 11.87 -1.94
C LYS A 581 15.70 13.20 -1.21
N VAL A 582 15.36 14.25 -1.95
CA VAL A 582 14.87 15.54 -1.41
C VAL A 582 13.51 15.84 -2.03
N GLN A 583 12.52 16.17 -1.21
CA GLN A 583 11.19 16.55 -1.70
C GLN A 583 11.19 17.99 -2.19
N ILE A 584 10.97 18.22 -3.49
CA ILE A 584 10.96 19.56 -4.11
C ILE A 584 9.56 19.93 -4.63
N PRO A 585 9.22 21.24 -4.68
CA PRO A 585 7.94 21.69 -5.23
C PRO A 585 7.73 21.24 -6.68
N GLY A 586 6.57 20.65 -6.95
CA GLY A 586 6.24 20.09 -8.25
C GLY A 586 5.87 21.15 -9.28
N SER A 587 6.88 21.74 -9.95
CA SER A 587 6.75 22.56 -11.16
C SER A 587 8.03 23.26 -11.65
N LEU A 588 9.19 23.07 -11.00
CA LEU A 588 10.44 23.28 -11.73
C LEU A 588 10.51 22.16 -12.77
N ALA A 589 10.01 22.45 -13.96
CA ALA A 589 10.27 21.66 -15.13
C ALA A 589 11.79 21.55 -15.23
N THR A 590 12.34 20.38 -14.96
CA THR A 590 13.67 20.01 -15.39
C THR A 590 13.63 19.88 -16.92
N SER A 591 13.61 21.03 -17.59
CA SER A 591 14.34 21.10 -18.85
C SER A 591 15.81 20.77 -18.53
N ALA A 592 16.56 20.29 -19.50
CA ALA A 592 18.01 20.14 -19.36
C ALA A 592 18.69 21.45 -18.90
N ALA A 593 18.04 22.61 -19.04
CA ALA A 593 18.49 23.88 -18.46
C ALA A 593 18.29 23.95 -16.93
N GLY A 594 17.16 23.49 -16.40
CA GLY A 594 16.89 23.45 -14.95
C GLY A 594 17.76 22.42 -14.20
N GLU A 595 18.05 21.28 -14.81
CA GLU A 595 19.03 20.31 -14.28
C GLU A 595 20.46 20.88 -14.27
N ARG A 596 20.83 21.71 -15.26
CA ARG A 596 22.11 22.43 -15.27
C ARG A 596 22.19 23.52 -14.22
N THR A 597 21.09 24.21 -13.90
CA THR A 597 21.06 25.19 -12.80
C THR A 597 21.18 24.51 -11.43
N LEU A 598 20.56 23.35 -11.26
CA LEU A 598 20.67 22.53 -10.04
C LEU A 598 22.06 21.92 -9.87
N ARG A 599 22.67 21.32 -10.91
CA ARG A 599 24.07 20.84 -10.83
C ARG A 599 25.05 21.97 -10.50
N ARG A 600 24.84 23.17 -11.05
CA ARG A 600 25.71 24.33 -10.77
C ARG A 600 25.58 24.85 -9.32
N GLY A 601 24.46 24.55 -8.63
CA GLY A 601 24.24 24.86 -7.22
C GLY A 601 24.61 23.72 -6.26
N ASP A 602 24.37 22.46 -6.64
CA ASP A 602 24.60 21.27 -5.81
C ASP A 602 26.07 20.80 -5.83
N ASP A 603 26.78 20.92 -6.96
CA ASP A 603 28.19 20.47 -7.05
C ASP A 603 29.18 21.40 -6.32
N ARG A 604 28.72 22.58 -5.88
CA ARG A 604 29.54 23.52 -5.09
C ARG A 604 29.42 23.35 -3.58
N ALA A 605 28.46 22.56 -3.09
CA ALA A 605 28.19 22.49 -1.65
C ALA A 605 28.75 21.25 -0.95
N VAL A 606 29.17 20.19 -1.66
CA VAL A 606 29.77 19.00 -1.01
C VAL A 606 30.82 18.34 -1.91
N SER A 607 31.88 19.08 -2.26
CA SER A 607 33.15 18.43 -2.61
C SER A 607 33.92 18.25 -1.30
N ALA A 608 34.10 16.99 -0.88
CA ALA A 608 34.91 16.64 0.26
C ALA A 608 36.39 17.02 0.00
N SER A 609 36.76 18.25 0.36
CA SER A 609 38.15 18.63 0.59
C SER A 609 38.43 18.52 2.09
N THR A 610 39.47 17.77 2.41
CA THR A 610 40.07 17.54 3.73
C THR A 610 39.94 18.76 4.67
N PRO A 611 39.38 18.62 5.89
CA PRO A 611 39.19 19.77 6.76
C PRO A 611 40.53 20.15 7.42
N SER A 612 41.02 21.34 7.10
CA SER A 612 41.77 22.15 8.07
C SER A 612 40.76 22.93 8.92
N ALA A 613 41.11 23.15 10.19
CA ALA A 613 40.25 23.67 11.24
C ALA A 613 39.50 24.98 10.88
N GLY A 614 38.22 25.10 11.27
CA GLY A 614 37.53 26.39 11.24
C GLY A 614 36.06 26.37 11.67
N SER A 615 35.78 26.89 12.86
CA SER A 615 34.43 27.14 13.45
C SER A 615 33.40 27.76 12.47
N LEU A 616 33.88 28.54 11.48
CA LEU A 616 33.04 29.16 10.45
C LEU A 616 32.46 28.15 9.44
N ALA A 617 33.20 27.13 9.05
CA ALA A 617 32.71 26.10 8.11
C ALA A 617 31.57 25.30 8.76
N ASP A 618 31.73 24.90 10.02
CA ASP A 618 30.70 24.23 10.80
C ASP A 618 29.49 25.14 11.06
N ALA A 619 29.70 26.46 11.19
CA ALA A 619 28.62 27.42 11.33
C ALA A 619 27.78 27.54 10.05
N LEU A 620 28.45 27.67 8.89
CA LEU A 620 27.80 27.73 7.57
C LEU A 620 27.07 26.43 7.22
N GLU A 621 27.64 25.27 7.56
CA GLU A 621 26.97 23.98 7.35
C GLU A 621 25.72 23.87 8.24
N ARG A 622 25.79 24.27 9.51
CA ARG A 622 24.63 24.31 10.41
C ARG A 622 23.54 25.26 9.92
N GLU A 623 23.93 26.41 9.38
CA GLU A 623 22.99 27.36 8.78
C GLU A 623 22.31 26.78 7.55
N ALA A 624 23.06 26.15 6.65
CA ALA A 624 22.52 25.47 5.47
C ALA A 624 21.55 24.34 5.85
N LEU A 625 21.91 23.49 6.83
CA LEU A 625 21.04 22.43 7.34
C LEU A 625 19.76 23.00 7.95
N ARG A 626 19.85 24.09 8.72
CA ARG A 626 18.69 24.80 9.29
C ARG A 626 17.76 25.35 8.21
N ALA A 627 18.33 25.95 7.17
CA ALA A 627 17.59 26.50 6.03
C ALA A 627 16.80 25.42 5.27
N TRP A 628 17.31 24.19 5.23
CA TRP A 628 16.66 23.05 4.58
C TRP A 628 15.78 22.20 5.52
N ARG A 629 15.59 22.60 6.78
CA ARG A 629 14.62 21.90 7.63
C ARG A 629 13.20 22.00 7.05
N PRO A 630 12.40 20.93 7.14
CA PRO A 630 11.02 20.93 6.68
C PRO A 630 10.11 21.69 7.64
N LEU A 631 8.93 22.11 7.16
CA LEU A 631 7.87 22.61 8.06
C LEU A 631 7.42 21.50 9.01
N VAL A 632 7.23 20.29 8.47
CA VAL A 632 6.78 19.11 9.21
C VAL A 632 7.63 17.91 8.85
N GLY A 633 8.16 17.25 9.88
CA GLY A 633 9.11 16.14 9.73
C GLY A 633 8.72 14.87 10.46
N ILE A 634 9.54 13.83 10.27
CA ILE A 634 9.43 12.57 11.00
C ILE A 634 9.84 12.70 12.47
N LEU A 635 9.16 11.95 13.32
CA LEU A 635 9.48 11.80 14.75
C LEU A 635 10.00 10.41 15.10
N ARG A 636 10.02 9.51 14.10
CA ARG A 636 10.58 8.16 14.22
C ARG A 636 11.26 7.80 12.90
N ARG A 637 12.38 7.09 12.95
CA ARG A 637 13.00 6.56 11.71
C ARG A 637 11.99 5.63 11.03
N PRO A 638 11.62 5.88 9.76
CA PRO A 638 10.73 4.97 9.06
C PRO A 638 11.41 3.61 8.95
N PRO A 639 10.63 2.51 9.02
CA PRO A 639 11.20 1.19 8.78
C PRO A 639 11.83 1.19 7.38
N PRO A 640 13.06 0.66 7.22
CA PRO A 640 13.71 0.60 5.92
C PRO A 640 12.86 -0.23 4.97
N ARG A 641 12.71 0.25 3.73
CA ARG A 641 11.90 -0.48 2.75
C ARG A 641 12.62 -1.74 2.32
N ARG A 642 11.83 -2.78 2.04
CA ARG A 642 12.33 -3.91 1.28
C ARG A 642 12.33 -3.51 -0.18
N THR A 643 13.51 -3.33 -0.74
CA THR A 643 13.71 -3.08 -2.17
C THR A 643 14.28 -4.36 -2.80
N LEU A 644 14.12 -4.51 -4.11
CA LEU A 644 14.76 -5.59 -4.85
C LEU A 644 16.10 -5.07 -5.34
N ASP A 645 17.17 -5.84 -5.14
CA ASP A 645 18.42 -5.54 -5.82
C ASP A 645 18.28 -5.84 -7.32
N HIS A 646 19.33 -5.52 -8.08
CA HIS A 646 19.41 -5.78 -9.53
C HIS A 646 19.22 -7.26 -9.93
N LEU A 647 19.26 -8.19 -8.97
CA LEU A 647 19.03 -9.63 -9.15
C LEU A 647 17.63 -10.06 -8.71
N GLY A 648 16.78 -9.12 -8.29
CA GLY A 648 15.43 -9.42 -7.83
C GLY A 648 15.39 -10.00 -6.41
N VAL A 649 16.49 -9.93 -5.65
CA VAL A 649 16.54 -10.39 -4.25
C VAL A 649 16.08 -9.26 -3.34
N ALA A 650 15.09 -9.56 -2.49
CA ALA A 650 14.60 -8.60 -1.51
C ALA A 650 15.67 -8.31 -0.45
N PHE A 651 16.19 -7.09 -0.44
CA PHE A 651 17.08 -6.57 0.60
C PHE A 651 16.42 -5.43 1.36
N VAL A 652 16.94 -5.14 2.56
CA VAL A 652 16.51 -4.00 3.35
C VAL A 652 17.29 -2.78 2.87
N ASP A 653 16.63 -1.94 2.08
CA ASP A 653 17.19 -0.70 1.56
C ASP A 653 17.06 0.40 2.62
N ARG A 654 18.19 0.65 3.27
CA ARG A 654 18.30 1.71 4.28
C ARG A 654 18.39 3.10 3.64
N ALA A 655 18.79 3.21 2.37
CA ALA A 655 18.89 4.47 1.65
C ALA A 655 17.54 4.92 1.06
N ALA A 656 16.64 3.98 0.73
CA ALA A 656 15.26 4.26 0.30
C ALA A 656 14.30 4.50 1.49
N SER A 657 14.67 5.42 2.39
CA SER A 657 13.75 5.93 3.41
C SER A 657 12.47 6.41 2.74
N SER A 658 11.35 5.81 3.12
CA SER A 658 10.16 5.86 2.28
C SER A 658 9.06 6.78 2.73
N GLN A 659 9.22 7.42 3.86
CA GLN A 659 8.23 8.35 4.42
C GLN A 659 8.86 9.69 4.78
N ALA A 660 10.17 9.83 4.54
CA ALA A 660 10.93 11.04 4.77
C ALA A 660 11.95 11.25 3.65
N ASP A 661 12.33 12.51 3.45
CA ASP A 661 13.47 12.87 2.63
C ASP A 661 14.76 13.01 3.47
N ARG A 662 15.87 13.43 2.84
CA ARG A 662 17.17 13.65 3.48
C ARG A 662 17.14 14.56 4.70
N PHE A 663 16.21 15.51 4.75
CA PHE A 663 16.04 16.47 5.85
C PHE A 663 14.92 16.07 6.82
N GLY A 664 14.45 14.82 6.72
CA GLY A 664 13.36 14.31 7.54
C GLY A 664 11.98 14.84 7.14
N ALA A 665 11.81 15.48 5.98
CA ALA A 665 10.53 16.05 5.55
C ALA A 665 9.48 14.96 5.36
N LEU A 666 8.32 15.12 6.00
CA LEU A 666 7.26 14.11 5.93
C LEU A 666 6.68 14.03 4.49
N GLU A 667 6.48 12.83 3.96
CA GLU A 667 5.87 12.66 2.64
C GLU A 667 4.38 13.05 2.63
N ARG A 668 3.87 13.52 1.48
CA ARG A 668 2.47 13.92 1.30
C ARG A 668 1.48 12.87 1.82
N SER A 669 1.68 11.60 1.45
CA SER A 669 0.83 10.47 1.89
C SER A 669 0.86 10.24 3.39
N ALA A 670 2.01 10.46 4.03
CA ALA A 670 2.14 10.35 5.48
C ALA A 670 1.38 11.47 6.20
N ILE A 671 1.51 12.72 5.73
CA ILE A 671 0.71 13.85 6.24
C ILE A 671 -0.78 13.58 6.07
N TYR A 672 -1.17 13.08 4.89
CA TYR A 672 -2.53 12.73 4.57
C TYR A 672 -3.13 11.71 5.55
N LYS A 673 -2.45 10.58 5.74
CA LYS A 673 -2.88 9.53 6.67
C LYS A 673 -3.00 10.01 8.11
N LEU A 674 -2.06 10.83 8.56
CA LEU A 674 -2.10 11.38 9.92
C LEU A 674 -3.35 12.22 10.15
N LEU A 675 -3.64 13.16 9.25
CA LEU A 675 -4.81 14.03 9.35
C LEU A 675 -6.11 13.23 9.23
N ARG A 676 -6.19 12.29 8.29
CA ARG A 676 -7.38 11.46 8.13
C ARG A 676 -7.64 10.55 9.33
N ARG A 677 -6.59 9.94 9.89
CA ARG A 677 -6.70 9.14 11.11
C ARG A 677 -7.22 9.98 12.26
N PHE A 678 -6.70 11.18 12.42
CA PHE A 678 -7.17 12.10 13.44
C PHE A 678 -8.65 12.50 13.25
N PHE A 679 -9.10 12.77 12.02
CA PHE A 679 -10.52 13.08 11.80
C PHE A 679 -11.42 11.89 12.13
N ARG A 680 -11.01 10.65 11.88
CA ARG A 680 -11.75 9.48 12.37
C ARG A 680 -11.77 9.38 13.89
N ASP A 681 -10.64 9.63 14.56
CA ASP A 681 -10.62 9.69 16.02
C ASP A 681 -11.62 10.74 16.53
N ALA A 682 -11.68 11.92 15.90
CA ALA A 682 -12.66 12.96 16.22
C ALA A 682 -14.10 12.53 15.92
N ALA A 683 -14.35 11.80 14.83
CA ALA A 683 -15.66 11.24 14.52
C ALA A 683 -16.13 10.24 15.58
N VAL A 684 -15.23 9.36 16.04
CA VAL A 684 -15.52 8.40 17.12
C VAL A 684 -15.79 9.12 18.43
N ALA A 685 -14.99 10.13 18.77
CA ALA A 685 -15.22 10.95 19.97
C ALA A 685 -16.57 11.69 19.89
N ALA A 686 -16.92 12.24 18.72
CA ALA A 686 -18.18 12.93 18.49
C ALA A 686 -19.38 11.98 18.66
N ALA A 687 -19.32 10.78 18.08
CA ALA A 687 -20.37 9.77 18.21
C ALA A 687 -20.62 9.31 19.66
N SER A 688 -19.64 9.50 20.55
CA SER A 688 -19.70 9.07 21.95
C SER A 688 -20.22 10.13 22.94
N ARG A 689 -20.45 11.38 22.50
CA ARG A 689 -20.76 12.53 23.37
C ARG A 689 -22.06 13.19 22.96
N SER A 690 -22.91 13.52 23.94
CA SER A 690 -24.24 14.09 23.72
C SER A 690 -24.24 15.53 23.20
N ASP A 691 -23.20 16.33 23.47
CA ASP A 691 -23.06 17.72 23.00
C ASP A 691 -22.00 17.90 21.91
N ALA A 692 -21.61 16.81 21.24
CA ALA A 692 -20.67 16.89 20.12
C ALA A 692 -21.36 17.30 18.80
N PRO A 693 -20.62 17.91 17.87
CA PRO A 693 -21.10 18.14 16.51
C PRO A 693 -21.20 16.83 15.70
N GLU A 694 -21.80 16.86 14.52
CA GLU A 694 -22.08 15.66 13.74
C GLU A 694 -20.81 14.89 13.33
N ALA A 695 -20.78 13.58 13.59
CA ALA A 695 -19.63 12.74 13.26
C ALA A 695 -19.41 12.55 11.74
N SER A 696 -20.47 12.71 10.94
CA SER A 696 -20.47 12.55 9.48
C SER A 696 -19.48 13.51 8.78
N GLU A 697 -19.39 14.75 9.26
CA GLU A 697 -18.49 15.79 8.76
C GLU A 697 -17.02 15.40 8.94
N PHE A 698 -16.66 14.87 10.11
CA PHE A 698 -15.31 14.36 10.37
C PHE A 698 -14.95 13.14 9.50
N LEU A 699 -15.90 12.26 9.21
CA LEU A 699 -15.68 11.11 8.31
C LEU A 699 -15.47 11.54 6.85
N GLY A 700 -16.08 12.65 6.43
CA GLY A 700 -15.87 13.26 5.13
C GLY A 700 -14.56 14.07 5.03
N ALA A 701 -14.04 14.51 6.18
CA ALA A 701 -12.93 15.45 6.27
C ALA A 701 -11.63 14.95 5.64
N SER A 702 -10.87 15.92 5.17
CA SER A 702 -9.71 15.71 4.31
C SER A 702 -8.66 16.81 4.51
N THR A 703 -7.47 16.66 3.94
CA THR A 703 -6.40 17.66 4.10
C THR A 703 -6.74 19.02 3.50
N HIS A 704 -7.45 19.08 2.37
CA HIS A 704 -7.92 20.36 1.81
C HIS A 704 -9.18 20.88 2.51
N TRP A 705 -9.85 20.08 3.36
CA TRP A 705 -10.95 20.57 4.21
C TRP A 705 -10.44 21.68 5.13
N LEU A 706 -9.21 21.53 5.63
CA LEU A 706 -8.53 22.59 6.40
C LEU A 706 -8.31 23.85 5.56
N ARG A 707 -7.87 23.68 4.31
CA ARG A 707 -7.68 24.79 3.36
C ARG A 707 -9.00 25.48 2.99
N HIS A 708 -10.10 24.74 2.84
CA HIS A 708 -11.44 25.31 2.64
C HIS A 708 -11.93 26.03 3.90
N THR A 709 -11.64 25.48 5.09
CA THR A 709 -11.92 26.13 6.37
C THR A 709 -11.20 27.47 6.45
N PHE A 710 -9.90 27.52 6.15
CA PHE A 710 -9.15 28.77 6.02
C PHE A 710 -9.80 29.74 5.03
N ALA A 711 -10.12 29.27 3.82
CA ALA A 711 -10.68 30.13 2.78
C ALA A 711 -12.07 30.70 3.16
N ASN A 712 -12.92 29.92 3.82
CA ASN A 712 -14.24 30.35 4.31
C ASN A 712 -14.13 31.33 5.48
N THR A 713 -13.13 31.19 6.34
CA THR A 713 -12.88 32.17 7.40
C THR A 713 -12.29 33.46 6.83
N ALA A 714 -11.32 33.34 5.92
CA ALA A 714 -10.62 34.48 5.34
C ALA A 714 -11.50 35.31 4.40
N VAL A 715 -12.44 34.72 3.65
CA VAL A 715 -13.33 35.47 2.74
C VAL A 715 -14.22 36.47 3.48
N LYS A 716 -14.49 36.25 4.77
CA LYS A 716 -15.27 37.17 5.62
C LYS A 716 -14.48 38.42 6.04
N GLN A 717 -13.15 38.35 5.96
CA GLN A 717 -12.25 39.38 6.49
C GLN A 717 -11.34 40.00 5.42
N MET A 718 -11.24 39.40 4.23
CA MET A 718 -10.28 39.79 3.20
C MET A 718 -10.95 40.03 1.85
N GLN A 719 -10.38 40.94 1.07
CA GLN A 719 -10.80 41.16 -0.31
C GLN A 719 -10.50 39.93 -1.18
N PRO A 720 -11.36 39.58 -2.17
CA PRO A 720 -11.18 38.39 -3.00
C PRO A 720 -9.85 38.30 -3.74
N GLN A 721 -9.27 39.44 -4.13
CA GLN A 721 -7.97 39.53 -4.81
C GLN A 721 -6.81 39.14 -3.88
N VAL A 722 -6.86 39.60 -2.63
CA VAL A 722 -5.88 39.24 -1.59
C VAL A 722 -5.99 37.75 -1.28
N LEU A 723 -7.22 37.25 -1.10
CA LEU A 723 -7.48 35.83 -0.87
C LEU A 723 -7.02 34.94 -2.05
N GLN A 724 -7.21 35.40 -3.29
CA GLN A 724 -6.72 34.69 -4.48
C GLN A 724 -5.19 34.55 -4.46
N SER A 725 -4.49 35.64 -4.12
CA SER A 725 -3.04 35.67 -4.02
C SER A 725 -2.54 34.71 -2.92
N LEU A 726 -3.12 34.80 -1.72
CA LEU A 726 -2.80 33.92 -0.57
C LEU A 726 -3.03 32.44 -0.88
N LEU A 727 -4.15 32.12 -1.54
CA LEU A 727 -4.48 30.75 -1.94
C LEU A 727 -3.70 30.30 -3.19
N GLY A 728 -3.10 31.20 -3.97
CA GLY A 728 -2.40 30.86 -5.21
C GLY A 728 -3.33 30.27 -6.27
N HIS A 729 -4.53 30.81 -6.39
CA HIS A 729 -5.47 30.44 -7.45
C HIS A 729 -5.10 31.16 -8.74
N SER A 730 -4.92 30.41 -9.83
CA SER A 730 -4.60 30.97 -11.15
C SER A 730 -5.78 31.67 -11.83
N ASP A 731 -6.99 31.49 -11.31
CA ASP A 731 -8.23 32.03 -11.85
C ASP A 731 -9.10 32.54 -10.69
N LEU A 732 -9.51 33.80 -10.76
CA LEU A 732 -10.32 34.45 -9.73
C LEU A 732 -11.68 33.76 -9.57
N ARG A 733 -12.20 33.08 -10.61
CA ARG A 733 -13.45 32.31 -10.51
C ARG A 733 -13.40 31.25 -9.41
N VAL A 734 -12.23 30.64 -9.18
CA VAL A 734 -12.00 29.66 -8.12
C VAL A 734 -12.18 30.30 -6.74
N THR A 735 -11.66 31.51 -6.55
CA THR A 735 -11.82 32.27 -5.31
C THR A 735 -13.25 32.82 -5.15
N SER A 736 -13.90 33.19 -6.26
CA SER A 736 -15.28 33.70 -6.25
C SER A 736 -16.32 32.69 -5.76
N VAL A 737 -15.99 31.38 -5.78
CA VAL A 737 -16.92 30.36 -5.25
C VAL A 737 -17.10 30.53 -3.74
N TYR A 738 -16.06 30.92 -3.01
CA TYR A 738 -16.14 31.18 -1.57
C TYR A 738 -17.03 32.39 -1.25
N VAL A 739 -17.01 33.42 -2.10
CA VAL A 739 -17.90 34.59 -1.99
C VAL A 739 -19.36 34.19 -2.25
N LYS A 740 -19.61 33.30 -3.22
CA LYS A 740 -20.97 32.84 -3.58
C LYS A 740 -21.56 31.84 -2.59
N ALA A 741 -20.72 31.09 -1.88
CA ALA A 741 -21.14 30.06 -0.94
C ALA A 741 -21.81 30.63 0.31
N ASP A 742 -21.66 31.93 0.56
CA ASP A 742 -22.33 32.64 1.65
C ASP A 742 -23.81 32.95 1.35
N ALA A 743 -24.51 31.99 0.73
CA ALA A 743 -25.94 32.05 0.50
C ALA A 743 -26.72 32.22 1.81
N THR A 744 -26.17 31.74 2.93
CA THR A 744 -26.68 32.01 4.28
C THR A 744 -26.58 33.48 4.67
N ASP A 745 -25.50 34.19 4.37
CA ASP A 745 -25.39 35.63 4.62
C ASP A 745 -26.17 36.46 3.59
N ILE A 746 -26.35 35.98 2.36
CA ILE A 746 -27.32 36.56 1.41
C ILE A 746 -28.75 36.43 1.97
N VAL A 747 -29.15 35.25 2.46
CA VAL A 747 -30.47 35.04 3.07
C VAL A 747 -30.62 35.84 4.36
N ARG A 748 -29.58 35.92 5.20
CA ARG A 748 -29.57 36.72 6.43
C ARG A 748 -29.64 38.22 6.12
N GLY A 749 -28.89 38.68 5.12
CA GLY A 749 -28.91 40.06 4.62
C GLY A 749 -30.25 40.44 4.00
N ILE A 750 -30.83 39.59 3.16
CA ILE A 750 -32.18 39.79 2.61
C ILE A 750 -33.22 39.82 3.74
N ARG A 751 -33.14 38.92 4.72
CA ARG A 751 -34.04 38.93 5.90
C ARG A 751 -33.85 40.17 6.77
N ALA A 752 -32.62 40.66 6.92
CA ALA A 752 -32.33 41.90 7.65
C ALA A 752 -32.89 43.13 6.90
N MET A 753 -32.76 43.17 5.57
CA MET A 753 -33.37 44.20 4.73
C MET A 753 -34.90 44.16 4.76
N GLN A 754 -35.50 42.96 4.77
CA GLN A 754 -36.96 42.79 4.88
C GLN A 754 -37.49 43.26 6.25
N ARG A 755 -36.73 43.05 7.33
CA ARG A 755 -37.06 43.58 8.67
C ARG A 755 -36.89 45.10 8.74
N ALA A 756 -35.83 45.66 8.15
CA ALA A 756 -35.63 47.10 8.07
C ALA A 756 -36.70 47.80 7.19
N GLY A 757 -37.24 47.09 6.19
CA GLY A 757 -38.34 47.58 5.35
C GLY A 757 -39.73 47.48 5.99
N THR A 758 -39.90 46.69 7.05
CA THR A 758 -41.18 46.56 7.78
C THR A 758 -41.31 47.57 8.94
N ASP A 759 -40.21 48.14 9.42
CA ASP A 759 -40.20 49.22 10.43
C ASP A 759 -40.41 50.64 9.84
N CYS A 760 -40.53 50.78 8.51
CA CYS A 760 -40.67 52.09 7.85
C CYS A 760 -42.11 52.40 7.38
N GLY A 761 -43.12 51.71 7.93
CA GLY A 761 -44.51 51.90 7.50
C GLY A 761 -45.52 51.55 8.59
N ILE A 762 -45.71 52.48 9.54
CA ILE A 762 -47.00 53.01 10.02
C ILE A 762 -46.63 54.26 10.85
N GLY A 763 -46.66 55.42 10.21
CA GLY A 763 -46.70 56.69 10.92
C GLY A 763 -48.14 56.93 11.38
N GLU A 764 -48.37 56.92 12.69
CA GLU A 764 -49.60 57.46 13.28
C GLU A 764 -49.70 58.97 13.01
N PRO A 765 -50.91 59.50 12.75
CA PRO A 765 -51.10 60.91 12.42
C PRO A 765 -50.96 61.78 13.67
N VAL A 766 -50.12 62.80 13.57
CA VAL A 766 -49.93 63.87 14.55
C VAL A 766 -51.25 64.61 14.79
N ALA A 767 -51.84 64.43 15.98
CA ALA A 767 -52.94 65.25 16.47
C ALA A 767 -52.45 66.67 16.82
N ARG A 768 -53.04 67.69 16.19
CA ARG A 768 -52.84 69.11 16.51
C ARG A 768 -53.95 69.62 17.45
N ARG A 769 -53.55 70.56 18.33
CA ARG A 769 -54.32 71.55 19.15
C ARG A 769 -54.92 71.03 20.47
N ALA A 770 -54.93 71.78 21.58
CA ALA A 770 -54.69 73.20 21.84
C ALA A 770 -54.12 73.45 23.26
N LYS A 771 -53.34 74.54 23.41
CA LYS A 771 -53.00 75.15 24.71
C LYS A 771 -54.19 75.93 25.27
N THR A 772 -54.41 75.88 26.57
CA THR A 772 -55.13 76.92 27.34
C THR A 772 -54.37 77.15 28.67
N PRO A 773 -54.19 78.40 29.13
CA PRO A 773 -53.14 78.79 30.09
C PRO A 773 -53.59 78.65 31.56
N PRO A 774 -52.71 78.90 32.57
CA PRO A 774 -52.81 78.28 33.87
C PRO A 774 -53.64 79.07 34.89
N ARG A 775 -54.11 78.36 35.91
CA ARG A 775 -54.15 78.82 37.29
C ARG A 775 -53.66 77.72 38.21
#